data_AF-A0A7C7U9C1-F1
#
_entry.id   AF-A0A7C7U9C1-F1
#
_cell.length_a   1.000
_cell.length_b   1.000
_cell.length_c   1.000
_cell.angle_alpha   90.00
_cell.angle_beta   90.00
_cell.angle_gamma   90.00
#
_symmetry.space_group_name_H-M   'P 1'
#
loop_
_entity.id
_entity.type
_entity.pdbx_description
1 polymer ?
#
loop_
_entity_poly.entity_id
_entity_poly.type
_entity_poly.pdbx_seq_one_letter_code
_entity_poly.pdbx_strand_id
1 'polypeptide(L)'
;MALEARRDLEALSRHASSEALPSPLPAIDFSPQPGARARSQSLPGPMKSPLFLRSGLSADALAQVDARWCIADLEDSVPAHKKSAMRQWLRSLLESGSFRSRHLMVRVNGFDHSPEAILDLQTCLHPDIDLLILPMLTDPEDVLRFDRLVTLHEKRLEIEPGSIGFLCLLERPAAILKAESIVGASPRVRAAGFGHADFLAELGGMASDQSLSAARSAVVMAARAHGVPAVASPFLDLKNPRGFERECEKMKGLGFHGIFAIHPSQDEPARRIFSPSAQEAHDARELIEEFAKSGGIAVHKGKMVGPPMLARAAETVSRSEPGRRRSGPIAVIQGRVPRYGLDLATARIGQIMECPAEVTVDAGWRTLWQASFPSASRIHSSAEYARNWGLEDTALPFGLLLNLTLCLAVEPFSESCRLHLGLEDARQEACATLGDTLRAYVRIDKMSNTSRGDASVIRTTHILVNQRGERVFRLSKDSYYDAIPDGSRQNEAPAESPYTGFFTQSGPAGHRARLENCSSPPAGPRAPLESGELILHPPVRPIGRSENLLLTTLFRNTHPLHFDTRRFGEDGLIVCGGFVQALAQACSEREFRPVLDERLVRSHHINPVAPGERVGAISRVLEIRPISQHLEEVRVQTLGLREVDVTAELAGAPLPAELFNPAPMKPSSIQAICRNDCPALEDKIALRALRVLLRPREV
;
A
#
# COMPACT_ATOMS: atom_id res chain seq x y z
N MET A 1 49.79 46.27 34.28
CA MET A 1 49.97 44.96 33.62
C MET A 1 50.83 43.93 34.38
N ALA A 2 51.93 44.27 35.08
CA ALA A 2 52.63 43.29 35.94
C ALA A 2 52.20 43.30 37.43
N LEU A 3 51.45 44.32 37.88
CA LEU A 3 50.95 44.44 39.26
C LEU A 3 49.56 43.81 39.49
N GLU A 4 48.73 43.66 38.45
CA GLU A 4 47.41 43.01 38.55
C GLU A 4 47.53 41.48 38.60
N ALA A 5 48.45 40.90 37.82
CA ALA A 5 48.73 39.45 37.84
C ALA A 5 49.25 38.95 39.20
N ARG A 6 49.84 39.81 40.03
CA ARG A 6 50.33 39.45 41.37
C ARG A 6 49.24 39.51 42.44
N ARG A 7 48.21 40.36 42.26
CA ARG A 7 47.04 40.43 43.16
C ARG A 7 46.10 39.23 42.98
N ASP A 8 45.95 38.73 41.76
CA ASP A 8 45.11 37.57 41.48
C ASP A 8 45.74 36.25 41.98
N LEU A 9 47.08 36.15 41.95
CA LEU A 9 47.81 35.01 42.51
C LEU A 9 47.80 34.98 44.05
N GLU A 10 47.83 36.14 44.72
CA GLU A 10 47.70 36.22 46.18
C GLU A 10 46.27 35.98 46.67
N ALA A 11 45.25 36.26 45.84
CA ALA A 11 43.85 35.93 46.14
C ALA A 11 43.57 34.41 46.05
N LEU A 12 44.22 33.70 45.12
CA LEU A 12 44.14 32.24 44.98
C LEU A 12 44.86 31.49 46.11
N SER A 13 45.86 32.09 46.75
CA SER A 13 46.57 31.49 47.89
C SER A 13 45.80 31.55 49.21
N ARG A 14 44.77 32.39 49.36
CA ARG A 14 44.06 32.60 50.64
C ARG A 14 42.80 31.74 50.82
N HIS A 15 42.38 31.00 49.78
CA HIS A 15 41.24 30.08 49.84
C HIS A 15 41.65 28.60 50.01
N ALA A 16 42.94 28.31 50.23
CA ALA A 16 43.47 26.96 50.36
C ALA A 16 43.87 26.59 51.81
N SER A 17 43.16 27.13 52.81
CA SER A 17 43.45 26.85 54.24
C SER A 17 42.18 26.70 55.05
N SER A 18 41.40 25.63 54.82
CA SER A 18 40.46 25.03 55.78
C SER A 18 39.63 23.96 55.07
N GLU A 19 40.11 22.72 55.06
CA GLU A 19 39.31 21.50 55.29
C GLU A 19 40.21 20.26 55.07
N ALA A 20 40.00 19.25 55.91
CA ALA A 20 40.87 18.10 56.10
C ALA A 20 41.02 17.21 54.84
N LEU A 21 42.25 16.80 54.54
CA LEU A 21 42.62 15.80 53.54
C LEU A 21 42.00 14.42 53.88
N PRO A 22 41.22 13.78 52.98
CA PRO A 22 41.05 12.34 53.00
C PRO A 22 42.27 11.63 52.37
N SER A 23 42.55 10.43 52.87
CA SER A 23 43.66 9.51 52.55
C SER A 23 44.00 9.32 51.07
N PRO A 24 45.27 8.95 50.73
CA PRO A 24 45.69 8.79 49.34
C PRO A 24 44.89 7.70 48.63
N LEU A 25 44.35 8.05 47.46
CA LEU A 25 43.71 7.12 46.51
C LEU A 25 44.70 5.99 46.16
N PRO A 26 44.22 4.75 45.95
CA PRO A 26 45.08 3.62 45.65
C PRO A 26 45.82 3.82 44.31
N ALA A 27 47.02 3.24 44.21
CA ALA A 27 47.87 3.31 43.03
C ALA A 27 47.09 2.93 41.75
N ILE A 28 47.07 3.86 40.79
CA ILE A 28 46.43 3.68 39.49
C ILE A 28 47.35 2.80 38.63
N ASP A 29 46.80 1.68 38.16
CA ASP A 29 47.41 0.80 37.19
C ASP A 29 47.50 1.50 35.82
N PHE A 30 48.73 1.64 35.30
CA PHE A 30 49.04 2.29 34.01
C PHE A 30 48.88 1.35 32.79
N SER A 31 48.18 0.23 32.95
CA SER A 31 47.84 -0.65 31.84
C SER A 31 46.88 0.04 30.85
N PRO A 32 47.18 0.10 29.53
CA PRO A 32 46.25 0.67 28.56
C PRO A 32 44.96 -0.15 28.54
N GLN A 33 43.83 0.49 28.85
CA GLN A 33 42.53 -0.17 28.80
C GLN A 33 42.21 -0.62 27.37
N PRO A 34 41.87 -1.90 27.14
CA PRO A 34 41.50 -2.38 25.82
C PRO A 34 40.11 -1.86 25.47
N GLY A 35 40.03 -0.81 24.66
CA GLY A 35 38.75 -0.26 24.19
C GLY A 35 38.77 1.12 23.53
N ALA A 36 39.88 1.87 23.57
CA ALA A 36 39.95 3.18 22.94
C ALA A 36 39.86 3.07 21.41
N ARG A 37 38.79 3.62 20.82
CA ARG A 37 38.62 3.73 19.36
C ARG A 37 39.73 4.63 18.81
N ALA A 38 40.57 4.13 17.91
CA ALA A 38 41.32 4.98 16.99
C ALA A 38 40.30 5.67 16.05
N ARG A 39 40.09 6.99 16.19
CA ARG A 39 39.09 7.74 15.41
C ARG A 39 39.76 8.41 14.19
N SER A 40 39.22 8.12 13.00
CA SER A 40 39.58 8.76 11.73
C SER A 40 39.18 10.23 11.71
N GLN A 41 39.89 11.06 10.93
CA GLN A 41 39.54 12.46 10.65
C GLN A 41 38.19 12.61 9.90
N SER A 42 37.66 11.53 9.31
CA SER A 42 36.34 11.50 8.64
C SER A 42 35.18 11.31 9.62
N LEU A 43 34.01 11.87 9.30
CA LEU A 43 32.78 11.60 10.06
C LEU A 43 32.52 10.08 10.19
N PRO A 44 32.06 9.61 11.36
CA PRO A 44 31.89 8.18 11.60
C PRO A 44 30.57 7.61 11.02
N GLY A 45 29.78 8.45 10.35
CA GLY A 45 28.56 8.04 9.65
C GLY A 45 27.72 9.21 9.16
N PRO A 46 26.65 8.94 8.38
CA PRO A 46 25.78 9.98 7.87
C PRO A 46 24.93 10.61 8.99
N MET A 47 24.86 11.94 9.01
CA MET A 47 24.08 12.73 9.97
C MET A 47 22.67 13.01 9.42
N LYS A 48 21.85 11.96 9.32
CA LYS A 48 20.48 12.03 8.77
C LYS A 48 19.47 12.60 9.77
N SER A 49 19.59 12.19 11.03
CA SER A 49 18.72 12.65 12.13
C SER A 49 19.47 12.69 13.46
N PRO A 50 20.30 13.72 13.71
CA PRO A 50 20.85 13.96 15.03
C PRO A 50 19.72 14.30 16.03
N LEU A 51 19.53 13.46 17.05
CA LEU A 51 18.42 13.55 17.99
C LEU A 51 18.85 14.25 19.29
N PHE A 52 18.18 15.35 19.64
CA PHE A 52 18.29 15.99 20.96
C PHE A 52 17.76 15.06 22.05
N LEU A 53 18.62 14.79 23.04
CA LEU A 53 18.29 13.96 24.19
C LEU A 53 17.47 14.74 25.20
N ARG A 54 16.53 14.05 25.85
CA ARG A 54 15.81 14.60 27.00
C ARG A 54 16.78 14.74 28.18
N SER A 55 16.85 15.93 28.75
CA SER A 55 17.61 16.20 29.97
C SER A 55 17.23 15.24 31.11
N GLY A 56 18.22 14.70 31.82
CA GLY A 56 17.99 13.85 33.00
C GLY A 56 17.66 12.38 32.68
N LEU A 57 17.88 11.93 31.44
CA LEU A 57 17.81 10.50 31.10
C LEU A 57 18.84 9.69 31.91
N SER A 58 18.44 8.49 32.38
CA SER A 58 19.37 7.51 32.95
C SER A 58 20.13 6.76 31.85
N ALA A 59 21.24 6.10 32.21
CA ALA A 59 21.99 5.24 31.30
C ALA A 59 21.10 4.13 30.68
N ASP A 60 20.23 3.51 31.49
CA ASP A 60 19.28 2.49 31.01
C ASP A 60 18.25 3.05 30.03
N ALA A 61 17.72 4.24 30.30
CA ALA A 61 16.78 4.89 29.40
C ALA A 61 17.45 5.30 28.08
N LEU A 62 18.71 5.77 28.15
CA LEU A 62 19.53 6.08 26.98
C LEU A 62 19.83 4.83 26.13
N ALA A 63 19.99 3.66 26.74
CA ALA A 63 20.17 2.40 26.02
C ALA A 63 19.00 2.11 25.07
N GLN A 64 17.77 2.47 25.48
CA GLN A 64 16.53 2.28 24.71
C GLN A 64 16.31 3.30 23.57
N VAL A 65 17.10 4.37 23.48
CA VAL A 65 16.93 5.40 22.45
C VAL A 65 17.52 4.92 21.12
N ASP A 66 16.70 4.52 20.14
CA ASP A 66 17.17 4.10 18.80
C ASP A 66 17.61 5.26 17.90
N ALA A 67 18.64 6.00 18.31
CA ALA A 67 19.29 7.03 17.51
C ALA A 67 20.78 6.72 17.29
N ARG A 68 21.29 7.02 16.09
CA ARG A 68 22.72 6.87 15.75
C ARG A 68 23.55 8.06 16.20
N TRP A 69 23.01 9.26 16.03
CA TRP A 69 23.60 10.52 16.46
C TRP A 69 22.71 11.10 17.56
N CYS A 70 23.27 11.29 18.74
CA CYS A 70 22.61 11.90 19.87
C CYS A 70 23.20 13.28 20.12
N ILE A 71 22.37 14.24 20.52
CA ILE A 71 22.79 15.58 20.93
C ILE A 71 22.48 15.74 22.42
N ALA A 72 23.52 15.97 23.23
CA ALA A 72 23.36 16.49 24.58
C ALA A 72 23.45 18.02 24.53
N ASP A 73 22.46 18.70 25.09
CA ASP A 73 22.36 20.16 25.04
C ASP A 73 22.69 20.81 26.37
N LEU A 74 23.60 21.80 26.35
CA LEU A 74 23.99 22.62 27.50
C LEU A 74 23.56 24.09 27.35
N GLU A 75 22.94 24.44 26.22
CA GLU A 75 22.63 25.81 25.81
C GLU A 75 21.15 26.18 26.10
N ASP A 76 20.33 26.47 25.07
CA ASP A 76 19.03 27.15 25.22
C ASP A 76 17.97 26.30 25.93
N SER A 77 18.03 24.98 25.78
CA SER A 77 17.08 24.11 26.49
C SER A 77 17.36 24.01 27.99
N VAL A 78 18.46 24.61 28.47
CA VAL A 78 18.91 24.55 29.85
C VAL A 78 18.83 25.92 30.53
N PRO A 79 17.85 26.13 31.43
CA PRO A 79 17.78 27.35 32.24
C PRO A 79 19.08 27.61 32.99
N ALA A 80 19.47 28.89 33.15
CA ALA A 80 20.74 29.29 33.76
C ALA A 80 21.02 28.58 35.11
N HIS A 81 20.03 28.51 36.00
CA HIS A 81 20.15 27.85 37.31
C HIS A 81 20.34 26.33 37.26
N LYS A 82 20.13 25.69 36.09
CA LYS A 82 20.31 24.24 35.88
C LYS A 82 21.57 23.88 35.11
N LYS A 83 22.35 24.84 34.58
CA LYS A 83 23.53 24.55 33.75
C LYS A 83 24.57 23.71 34.48
N SER A 84 24.88 24.03 35.73
CA SER A 84 25.80 23.23 36.56
C SER A 84 25.34 21.78 36.73
N ALA A 85 24.06 21.57 37.06
CA ALA A 85 23.48 20.23 37.19
C ALA A 85 23.50 19.46 35.86
N MET A 86 23.26 20.15 34.73
CA MET A 86 23.29 19.52 33.41
C MET A 86 24.70 19.04 33.02
N ARG A 87 25.73 19.84 33.32
CA ARG A 87 27.13 19.45 33.11
C ARG A 87 27.48 18.19 33.91
N GLN A 88 27.07 18.14 35.18
CA GLN A 88 27.30 16.97 36.04
C GLN A 88 26.57 15.73 35.52
N TRP A 89 25.32 15.89 35.06
CA TRP A 89 24.55 14.81 34.44
C TRP A 89 25.24 14.26 33.19
N LEU A 90 25.65 15.15 32.26
CA LEU A 90 26.35 14.74 31.05
C LEU A 90 27.68 14.06 31.38
N ARG A 91 28.43 14.59 32.34
CA ARG A 91 29.70 14.02 32.80
C ARG A 91 29.51 12.59 33.33
N SER A 92 28.50 12.37 34.16
CA SER A 92 28.17 11.03 34.69
C SER A 92 27.80 10.04 33.57
N LEU A 93 27.03 10.47 32.55
CA LEU A 93 26.71 9.62 31.41
C LEU A 93 27.93 9.28 30.55
N LEU A 94 28.86 10.22 30.38
CA LEU A 94 30.13 10.00 29.68
C LEU A 94 31.01 8.99 30.44
N GLU A 95 31.15 9.15 31.76
CA GLU A 95 31.96 8.26 32.61
C GLU A 95 31.39 6.83 32.70
N SER A 96 30.07 6.67 32.62
CA SER A 96 29.43 5.35 32.55
C SER A 96 29.66 4.62 31.22
N GLY A 97 30.26 5.29 30.21
CA GLY A 97 30.50 4.70 28.89
C GLY A 97 29.24 4.52 28.04
N SER A 98 28.13 5.18 28.41
CA SER A 98 26.82 5.03 27.76
C SER A 98 26.82 5.40 26.27
N PHE A 99 27.81 6.18 25.82
CA PHE A 99 27.92 6.66 24.44
C PHE A 99 28.89 5.84 23.56
N ARG A 100 29.60 4.84 24.09
CA ARG A 100 30.62 4.07 23.34
C ARG A 100 30.07 3.33 22.11
N SER A 101 28.77 3.03 22.09
CA SER A 101 28.08 2.34 21.00
C SER A 101 27.37 3.28 20.00
N ARG A 102 27.35 4.59 20.26
CA ARG A 102 26.63 5.60 19.48
C ARG A 102 27.58 6.75 19.09
N HIS A 103 27.08 7.72 18.32
CA HIS A 103 27.80 8.98 18.10
C HIS A 103 27.18 10.09 18.94
N LEU A 104 28.02 10.84 19.63
CA LEU A 104 27.60 11.91 20.51
C LEU A 104 28.06 13.27 19.98
N MET A 105 27.09 14.18 19.92
CA MET A 105 27.31 15.61 19.75
C MET A 105 26.97 16.31 21.06
N VAL A 106 27.74 17.32 21.44
CA VAL A 106 27.42 18.17 22.59
C VAL A 106 27.26 19.60 22.11
N ARG A 107 26.07 20.19 22.28
CA ARG A 107 25.86 21.63 22.07
C ARG A 107 26.31 22.37 23.33
N VAL A 108 27.44 23.05 23.22
CA VAL A 108 28.03 23.87 24.27
C VAL A 108 27.45 25.28 24.23
N ASN A 109 27.67 26.08 25.26
CA ASN A 109 27.35 27.50 25.23
C ASN A 109 28.32 28.27 24.32
N GLY A 110 27.82 29.34 23.70
CA GLY A 110 28.61 30.26 22.88
C GLY A 110 29.52 31.21 23.68
N PHE A 111 30.46 31.88 22.99
CA PHE A 111 31.37 32.83 23.63
C PHE A 111 30.75 34.19 23.96
N ASP A 112 29.57 34.48 23.43
CA ASP A 112 28.67 35.52 23.92
C ASP A 112 28.35 35.33 25.43
N HIS A 113 28.37 34.08 25.90
CA HIS A 113 28.36 33.68 27.31
C HIS A 113 29.66 32.96 27.73
N SER A 114 30.81 33.63 27.51
CA SER A 114 32.16 33.07 27.73
C SER A 114 32.37 32.25 29.02
N PRO A 115 31.89 32.64 30.22
CA PRO A 115 32.07 31.83 31.43
C PRO A 115 31.41 30.44 31.33
N GLU A 116 30.21 30.35 30.78
CA GLU A 116 29.48 29.07 30.64
C GLU A 116 30.15 28.16 29.59
N ALA A 117 30.61 28.73 28.47
CA ALA A 117 31.35 28.00 27.45
C ALA A 117 32.64 27.38 28.00
N ILE A 118 33.40 28.13 28.81
CA ILE A 118 34.62 27.62 29.45
C ILE A 118 34.29 26.48 30.43
N LEU A 119 33.23 26.62 31.23
CA LEU A 119 32.80 25.59 32.18
C LEU A 119 32.30 24.32 31.47
N ASP A 120 31.63 24.45 30.32
CA ASP A 120 31.23 23.30 29.49
C ASP A 120 32.45 22.49 29.04
N LEU A 121 33.44 23.17 28.46
CA LEU A 121 34.67 22.53 27.98
C LEU A 121 35.49 21.92 29.13
N GLN A 122 35.58 22.60 30.27
CA GLN A 122 36.31 22.09 31.44
C GLN A 122 35.65 20.86 32.07
N THR A 123 34.32 20.84 32.12
CA THR A 123 33.58 19.81 32.87
C THR A 123 33.26 18.59 32.00
N CYS A 124 32.83 18.83 30.76
CA CYS A 124 32.17 17.81 29.94
C CYS A 124 33.03 17.25 28.81
N LEU A 125 34.17 17.87 28.47
CA LEU A 125 35.00 17.35 27.37
C LEU A 125 35.50 15.95 27.71
N HIS A 126 35.29 15.00 26.80
CA HIS A 126 35.51 13.59 27.04
C HIS A 126 35.82 12.85 25.72
N PRO A 127 36.65 11.80 25.72
CA PRO A 127 37.01 11.05 24.51
C PRO A 127 35.84 10.42 23.73
N ASP A 128 34.70 10.21 24.40
CA ASP A 128 33.52 9.64 23.75
C ASP A 128 32.76 10.64 22.85
N ILE A 129 33.01 11.95 22.99
CA ILE A 129 32.39 12.99 22.16
C ILE A 129 32.94 12.93 20.73
N ASP A 130 32.06 12.85 19.73
CA ASP A 130 32.45 12.91 18.32
C ASP A 130 32.52 14.35 17.82
N LEU A 131 31.53 15.18 18.18
CA LEU A 131 31.41 16.57 17.72
C LEU A 131 30.97 17.51 18.84
N LEU A 132 31.50 18.74 18.84
CA LEU A 132 30.87 19.87 19.53
C LEU A 132 30.02 20.67 18.55
N ILE A 133 28.79 21.00 18.93
CA ILE A 133 27.98 21.98 18.21
C ILE A 133 28.33 23.34 18.79
N LEU A 134 28.85 24.22 17.93
CA LEU A 134 29.29 25.57 18.29
C LEU A 134 28.19 26.57 17.91
N PRO A 135 27.46 27.14 18.88
CA PRO A 135 26.39 28.08 18.61
C PRO A 135 26.88 29.53 18.58
N MET A 136 25.97 30.44 18.21
CA MET A 136 26.11 31.89 18.30
C MET A 136 27.35 32.47 17.61
N LEU A 137 27.88 31.76 16.60
CA LEU A 137 29.05 32.16 15.83
C LEU A 137 28.80 33.46 15.07
N THR A 138 29.82 34.30 14.97
CA THR A 138 29.75 35.58 14.25
C THR A 138 30.93 35.78 13.31
N ASP A 139 32.07 35.14 13.62
CA ASP A 139 33.32 35.28 12.88
C ASP A 139 34.11 33.97 12.87
N PRO A 140 34.94 33.69 11.83
CA PRO A 140 35.87 32.56 11.83
C PRO A 140 36.75 32.47 13.09
N GLU A 141 37.09 33.60 13.70
CA GLU A 141 37.89 33.62 14.93
C GLU A 141 37.18 32.94 16.12
N ASP A 142 35.84 32.90 16.14
CA ASP A 142 35.08 32.19 17.17
C ASP A 142 35.38 30.68 17.11
N VAL A 143 35.44 30.12 15.90
CA VAL A 143 35.76 28.71 15.67
C VAL A 143 37.21 28.40 16.05
N LEU A 144 38.15 29.29 15.68
CA LEU A 144 39.56 29.17 16.04
C LEU A 144 39.77 29.25 17.55
N ARG A 145 38.99 30.06 18.26
CA ARG A 145 39.01 30.14 19.73
C ARG A 145 38.57 28.82 20.36
N PHE A 146 37.50 28.19 19.87
CA PHE A 146 37.10 26.84 20.29
C PHE A 146 38.20 25.82 19.98
N ASP A 147 38.81 25.86 18.79
CA ASP A 147 39.89 24.96 18.40
C ASP A 147 41.06 25.00 19.40
N ARG A 148 41.54 26.19 19.74
CA ARG A 148 42.66 26.36 20.68
C ARG A 148 42.33 25.80 22.07
N LEU A 149 41.12 26.08 22.59
CA LEU A 149 40.71 25.59 23.91
C LEU A 149 40.51 24.08 23.92
N VAL A 150 39.83 23.53 22.91
CA VAL A 150 39.61 22.09 22.78
C VAL A 150 40.94 21.35 22.62
N THR A 151 41.87 21.88 21.82
CA THR A 151 43.23 21.32 21.68
C THR A 151 43.97 21.26 23.03
N LEU A 152 43.85 22.30 23.87
CA LEU A 152 44.45 22.30 25.20
C LEU A 152 43.84 21.22 26.09
N HIS A 153 42.52 21.04 26.05
CA HIS A 153 41.82 20.03 26.83
C HIS A 153 42.07 18.61 26.34
N GLU A 154 42.11 18.38 25.03
CA GLU A 154 42.48 17.09 24.43
C GLU A 154 43.86 16.63 24.90
N LYS A 155 44.84 17.53 24.92
CA LYS A 155 46.18 17.25 25.48
C LYS A 155 46.12 16.87 26.96
N ARG A 156 45.26 17.52 27.77
CA ARG A 156 45.08 17.19 29.19
C ARG A 156 44.37 15.85 29.41
N LEU A 157 43.54 15.44 28.47
CA LEU A 157 42.84 14.16 28.46
C LEU A 157 43.65 13.05 27.77
N GLU A 158 44.89 13.34 27.35
CA GLU A 158 45.77 12.42 26.64
C GLU A 158 45.13 11.82 25.38
N ILE A 159 44.30 12.60 24.68
CA ILE A 159 43.75 12.25 23.37
C ILE A 159 44.39 13.10 22.27
N GLU A 160 44.55 12.49 21.10
CA GLU A 160 45.19 13.12 19.94
C GLU A 160 44.51 14.45 19.58
N PRO A 161 45.26 15.56 19.47
CA PRO A 161 44.72 16.83 19.00
C PRO A 161 43.98 16.68 17.66
N GLY A 162 42.74 17.14 17.60
CA GLY A 162 41.89 17.00 16.42
C GLY A 162 40.89 15.85 16.51
N SER A 163 40.88 15.08 17.61
CA SER A 163 39.96 13.96 17.81
C SER A 163 38.49 14.40 17.81
N ILE A 164 38.18 15.44 18.58
CA ILE A 164 36.84 16.02 18.70
C ILE A 164 36.65 17.04 17.58
N GLY A 165 35.67 16.78 16.70
CA GLY A 165 35.33 17.69 15.59
C GLY A 165 34.27 18.72 15.98
N PHE A 166 33.92 19.60 15.05
CA PHE A 166 32.96 20.67 15.22
C PHE A 166 31.82 20.57 14.20
N LEU A 167 30.62 20.90 14.66
CA LEU A 167 29.51 21.34 13.82
C LEU A 167 29.33 22.84 14.09
N CYS A 168 29.55 23.68 13.08
CA CYS A 168 29.29 25.11 13.18
C CYS A 168 27.80 25.38 12.99
N LEU A 169 27.12 25.89 14.02
CA LEU A 169 25.71 26.25 13.93
C LEU A 169 25.61 27.70 13.43
N LEU A 170 25.14 27.86 12.20
CA LEU A 170 24.95 29.15 11.56
C LEU A 170 23.53 29.63 11.84
N GLU A 171 23.40 30.54 12.79
CA GLU A 171 22.10 30.99 13.31
C GLU A 171 22.01 32.50 13.53
N ARG A 172 22.99 33.25 13.02
CA ARG A 172 23.02 34.71 13.08
C ARG A 172 23.16 35.30 11.67
N PRO A 173 22.55 36.44 11.35
CA PRO A 173 22.74 37.08 10.04
C PRO A 173 24.21 37.31 9.67
N ALA A 174 25.03 37.74 10.63
CA ALA A 174 26.47 37.91 10.44
C ALA A 174 27.19 36.58 10.12
N ALA A 175 26.76 35.48 10.74
CA ALA A 175 27.30 34.15 10.46
C ALA A 175 26.96 33.69 9.04
N ILE A 176 25.72 33.95 8.59
CA ILE A 176 25.28 33.60 7.23
C ILE A 176 26.08 34.36 6.17
N LEU A 177 26.37 35.65 6.40
CA LEU A 177 27.19 36.46 5.49
C LEU A 177 28.65 35.97 5.41
N LYS A 178 29.14 35.30 6.45
CA LYS A 178 30.52 34.76 6.55
C LYS A 178 30.57 33.23 6.53
N ALA A 179 29.51 32.58 6.05
CA ALA A 179 29.30 31.15 6.25
C ALA A 179 30.46 30.28 5.73
N GLU A 180 30.99 30.59 4.53
CA GLU A 180 32.13 29.87 3.95
C GLU A 180 33.35 29.97 4.87
N SER A 181 33.74 31.17 5.27
CA SER A 181 34.95 31.37 6.06
C SER A 181 34.82 30.79 7.48
N ILE A 182 33.61 30.77 8.05
CA ILE A 182 33.34 30.12 9.35
C ILE A 182 33.48 28.61 9.23
N VAL A 183 32.87 28.00 8.19
CA VAL A 183 32.95 26.55 7.97
C VAL A 183 34.37 26.12 7.62
N GLY A 184 35.12 26.95 6.89
CA GLY A 184 36.52 26.71 6.52
C GLY A 184 37.54 27.07 7.59
N ALA A 185 37.13 27.61 8.74
CA ALA A 185 38.05 28.19 9.73
C ALA A 185 39.00 27.17 10.38
N SER A 186 38.60 25.91 10.50
CA SER A 186 39.39 24.87 11.17
C SER A 186 39.20 23.50 10.52
N PRO A 187 40.24 22.65 10.43
CA PRO A 187 40.10 21.26 9.99
C PRO A 187 39.25 20.40 10.93
N ARG A 188 38.92 20.90 12.13
CA ARG A 188 37.96 20.25 13.03
C ARG A 188 36.54 20.37 12.54
N VAL A 189 36.21 21.34 11.69
CA VAL A 189 34.85 21.49 11.18
C VAL A 189 34.52 20.30 10.29
N ARG A 190 33.58 19.48 10.76
CA ARG A 190 33.11 18.27 10.08
C ARG A 190 31.66 18.37 9.64
N ALA A 191 30.96 19.45 9.99
CA ALA A 191 29.58 19.70 9.62
C ALA A 191 29.20 21.18 9.77
N ALA A 192 28.13 21.60 9.08
CA ALA A 192 27.47 22.87 9.33
C ALA A 192 25.98 22.63 9.65
N GLY A 193 25.43 23.41 10.57
CA GLY A 193 24.00 23.42 10.91
C GLY A 193 23.37 24.77 10.62
N PHE A 194 22.06 24.79 10.44
CA PHE A 194 21.29 26.03 10.38
C PHE A 194 20.35 26.15 11.60
N GLY A 195 20.40 27.27 12.32
CA GLY A 195 19.48 27.61 13.42
C GLY A 195 18.52 28.72 13.00
N HIS A 196 17.31 28.37 12.56
CA HIS A 196 16.38 29.37 12.01
C HIS A 196 15.74 30.29 13.07
N ALA A 197 15.59 29.83 14.32
CA ALA A 197 14.87 30.58 15.36
C ALA A 197 15.63 31.85 15.75
N ASP A 198 16.89 31.71 16.17
CA ASP A 198 17.76 32.83 16.53
C ASP A 198 18.09 33.71 15.32
N PHE A 199 18.23 33.10 14.14
CA PHE A 199 18.45 33.84 12.90
C PHE A 199 17.29 34.80 12.62
N LEU A 200 16.05 34.32 12.73
CA LEU A 200 14.86 35.14 12.52
C LEU A 200 14.68 36.19 13.62
N ALA A 201 15.00 35.85 14.86
CA ALA A 201 14.94 36.77 15.99
C ALA A 201 15.90 37.96 15.79
N GLU A 202 17.14 37.70 15.38
CA GLU A 202 18.13 38.75 15.11
C GLU A 202 17.89 39.49 13.78
N LEU A 203 17.37 38.80 12.76
CA LEU A 203 16.99 39.42 11.48
C LEU A 203 15.74 40.33 11.63
N GLY A 204 14.89 40.09 12.64
CA GLY A 204 13.58 40.72 12.75
C GLY A 204 12.56 40.18 11.73
N GLY A 205 12.75 38.94 11.26
CA GLY A 205 11.97 38.32 10.20
C GLY A 205 10.87 37.38 10.71
N MET A 206 9.86 37.11 9.87
CA MET A 206 8.87 36.07 10.12
C MET A 206 9.30 34.72 9.54
N ALA A 207 8.97 33.64 10.23
CA ALA A 207 9.22 32.28 9.75
C ALA A 207 8.40 32.00 8.49
N SER A 208 9.07 32.00 7.33
CA SER A 208 8.49 31.63 6.04
C SER A 208 9.57 31.02 5.15
N ASP A 209 9.15 30.26 4.13
CA ASP A 209 10.10 29.70 3.17
C ASP A 209 10.82 30.78 2.37
N GLN A 210 10.14 31.88 2.07
CA GLN A 210 10.76 33.02 1.40
C GLN A 210 11.85 33.66 2.27
N SER A 211 11.56 33.88 3.57
CA SER A 211 12.50 34.51 4.52
C SER A 211 13.77 33.66 4.75
N LEU A 212 13.64 32.34 4.71
CA LEU A 212 14.73 31.42 5.06
C LEU A 212 15.52 30.90 3.86
N SER A 213 15.01 31.07 2.63
CA SER A 213 15.59 30.47 1.41
C SER A 213 17.05 30.84 1.18
N ALA A 214 17.38 32.14 1.28
CA ALA A 214 18.74 32.62 1.08
C ALA A 214 19.71 32.07 2.13
N ALA A 215 19.32 32.11 3.41
CA ALA A 215 20.14 31.60 4.50
C ALA A 215 20.37 30.09 4.39
N ARG A 216 19.32 29.30 4.14
CA ARG A 216 19.41 27.85 3.92
C ARG A 216 20.38 27.50 2.78
N SER A 217 20.27 28.22 1.66
CA SER A 217 21.15 28.03 0.51
C SER A 217 22.60 28.38 0.85
N ALA A 218 22.84 29.48 1.56
CA ALA A 218 24.16 29.89 1.99
C ALA A 218 24.83 28.84 2.90
N VAL A 219 24.09 28.27 3.86
CA VAL A 219 24.61 27.18 4.72
C VAL A 219 25.00 25.95 3.90
N VAL A 220 24.15 25.50 2.97
CA VAL A 220 24.46 24.33 2.13
C VAL A 220 25.67 24.60 1.23
N MET A 221 25.75 25.78 0.62
CA MET A 221 26.88 26.15 -0.23
C MET A 221 28.19 26.18 0.57
N ALA A 222 28.21 26.82 1.75
CA ALA A 222 29.37 26.86 2.62
C ALA A 222 29.82 25.45 3.05
N ALA A 223 28.87 24.61 3.49
CA ALA A 223 29.15 23.23 3.87
C ALA A 223 29.81 22.44 2.71
N ARG A 224 29.22 22.53 1.51
CA ARG A 224 29.71 21.78 0.35
C ARG A 224 31.00 22.34 -0.24
N ALA A 225 31.27 23.64 -0.11
CA ALA A 225 32.55 24.22 -0.50
C ALA A 225 33.74 23.58 0.25
N HIS A 226 33.52 23.14 1.50
CA HIS A 226 34.51 22.44 2.31
C HIS A 226 34.29 20.93 2.41
N GLY A 227 33.40 20.36 1.59
CA GLY A 227 33.17 18.91 1.55
C GLY A 227 32.51 18.32 2.81
N VAL A 228 31.87 19.15 3.65
CA VAL A 228 31.18 18.70 4.87
C VAL A 228 29.66 18.67 4.68
N PRO A 229 28.93 17.80 5.40
CA PRO A 229 27.47 17.77 5.34
C PRO A 229 26.83 18.98 6.05
N ALA A 230 25.67 19.39 5.52
CA ALA A 230 24.79 20.38 6.13
C ALA A 230 23.62 19.70 6.85
N VAL A 231 23.27 20.16 8.06
CA VAL A 231 22.13 19.69 8.86
C VAL A 231 21.10 20.82 8.99
N ALA A 232 19.85 20.52 8.62
CA ALA A 232 18.77 21.49 8.65
C ALA A 232 18.24 21.72 10.07
N SER A 233 17.61 22.87 10.27
CA SER A 233 16.99 23.28 11.53
C SER A 233 15.90 22.31 12.01
N PRO A 234 15.64 22.24 13.33
CA PRO A 234 14.58 21.40 13.87
C PRO A 234 13.18 21.85 13.42
N PHE A 235 12.29 20.89 13.23
CA PHE A 235 10.87 21.13 12.99
C PHE A 235 10.11 21.08 14.31
N LEU A 236 9.50 22.21 14.69
CA LEU A 236 8.97 22.42 16.04
C LEU A 236 7.57 21.83 16.27
N ASP A 237 6.77 21.65 15.21
CA ASP A 237 5.38 21.17 15.33
C ASP A 237 5.32 19.63 15.44
N LEU A 238 5.46 19.14 16.67
CA LEU A 238 5.45 17.70 16.98
C LEU A 238 4.11 17.00 16.65
N LYS A 239 3.01 17.75 16.50
CA LYS A 239 1.68 17.19 16.20
C LYS A 239 1.41 17.04 14.71
N ASN A 240 2.36 17.44 13.86
CA ASN A 240 2.20 17.45 12.41
C ASN A 240 3.26 16.58 11.71
N PRO A 241 3.16 15.25 11.81
CA PRO A 241 4.13 14.33 11.20
C PRO A 241 4.20 14.48 9.68
N ARG A 242 3.08 14.76 9.01
CA ARG A 242 3.08 15.04 7.55
C ARG A 242 3.79 16.34 7.20
N GLY A 243 3.66 17.37 8.05
CA GLY A 243 4.42 18.61 7.91
C GLY A 243 5.92 18.37 8.03
N PHE A 244 6.33 17.55 9.00
CA PHE A 244 7.73 17.17 9.19
C PHE A 244 8.31 16.43 7.99
N GLU A 245 7.59 15.46 7.42
CA GLU A 245 8.06 14.73 6.22
C GLU A 245 8.25 15.68 5.03
N ARG A 246 7.27 16.57 4.78
CA ARG A 246 7.39 17.59 3.72
C ARG A 246 8.58 18.52 3.94
N GLU A 247 8.85 18.90 5.19
CA GLU A 247 10.02 19.72 5.52
C GLU A 247 11.32 18.95 5.23
N CYS A 248 11.40 17.67 5.60
CA CYS A 248 12.56 16.83 5.31
C CYS A 248 12.81 16.69 3.80
N GLU A 249 11.76 16.45 3.01
CA GLU A 249 11.86 16.38 1.55
C GLU A 249 12.36 17.69 0.95
N LYS A 250 11.83 18.82 1.42
CA LYS A 250 12.27 20.16 1.00
C LYS A 250 13.73 20.40 1.35
N MET A 251 14.15 20.08 2.58
CA MET A 251 15.55 20.24 3.01
C MET A 251 16.49 19.34 2.22
N LYS A 252 16.10 18.07 1.96
CA LYS A 252 16.84 17.17 1.06
C LYS A 252 16.97 17.77 -0.34
N GLY A 253 15.90 18.36 -0.88
CA GLY A 253 15.90 19.04 -2.17
C GLY A 253 16.86 20.23 -2.25
N LEU A 254 17.03 20.98 -1.16
CA LEU A 254 18.00 22.08 -1.06
C LEU A 254 19.46 21.61 -0.88
N GLY A 255 19.70 20.32 -0.64
CA GLY A 255 21.04 19.75 -0.47
C GLY A 255 21.46 19.50 0.99
N PHE A 256 20.55 19.63 1.96
CA PHE A 256 20.82 19.18 3.32
C PHE A 256 20.95 17.65 3.40
N HIS A 257 21.77 17.19 4.34
CA HIS A 257 22.11 15.77 4.54
C HIS A 257 21.33 15.13 5.69
N GLY A 258 20.69 15.98 6.51
CA GLY A 258 19.80 15.59 7.58
C GLY A 258 19.10 16.78 8.18
N ILE A 259 18.38 16.52 9.26
CA ILE A 259 17.63 17.51 10.03
C ILE A 259 17.83 17.21 11.52
N PHE A 260 17.92 18.25 12.35
CA PHE A 260 17.90 18.08 13.80
C PHE A 260 16.54 17.55 14.25
N ALA A 261 16.52 16.41 14.93
CA ALA A 261 15.32 15.84 15.53
C ALA A 261 15.23 16.24 17.00
N ILE A 262 14.06 16.69 17.42
CA ILE A 262 13.77 17.09 18.81
C ILE A 262 12.85 16.12 19.54
N HIS A 263 12.35 15.10 18.83
CA HIS A 263 11.52 14.04 19.40
C HIS A 263 11.83 12.69 18.72
N PRO A 264 11.83 11.56 19.45
CA PRO A 264 12.11 10.24 18.86
C PRO A 264 11.24 9.86 17.65
N SER A 265 9.99 10.35 17.58
CA SER A 265 9.11 10.12 16.44
C SER A 265 9.57 10.78 15.13
N GLN A 266 10.55 11.69 15.18
CA GLN A 266 11.12 12.34 14.01
C GLN A 266 12.34 11.59 13.44
N ASP A 267 12.93 10.66 14.18
CA ASP A 267 14.17 9.99 13.77
C ASP A 267 13.96 9.05 12.57
N GLU A 268 12.99 8.13 12.64
CA GLU A 268 12.73 7.18 11.54
C GLU A 268 12.37 7.90 10.24
N PRO A 269 11.42 8.87 10.21
CA PRO A 269 11.04 9.52 8.96
C PRO A 269 12.21 10.31 8.35
N ALA A 270 12.99 11.02 9.18
CA ALA A 270 14.18 11.73 8.70
C ALA A 270 15.22 10.76 8.13
N ARG A 271 15.55 9.67 8.85
CA ARG A 271 16.48 8.65 8.35
C ARG A 271 16.02 8.06 7.03
N ARG A 272 14.73 7.79 6.88
CA ARG A 272 14.13 7.27 5.65
C ARG A 272 14.29 8.26 4.50
N ILE A 273 13.88 9.52 4.69
CA ILE A 273 13.87 10.55 3.63
C ILE A 273 15.28 10.92 3.19
N PHE A 274 16.21 11.17 4.13
CA PHE A 274 17.60 11.54 3.83
C PHE A 274 18.47 10.36 3.37
N SER A 275 17.92 9.14 3.34
CA SER A 275 18.52 7.99 2.67
C SER A 275 18.20 8.00 1.17
N PRO A 276 19.13 7.57 0.31
CA PRO A 276 18.78 7.21 -1.06
C PRO A 276 17.74 6.08 -1.06
N SER A 277 16.73 6.19 -1.91
CA SER A 277 15.81 5.08 -2.17
C SER A 277 16.50 3.94 -2.91
N ALA A 278 15.90 2.74 -2.89
CA ALA A 278 16.41 1.61 -3.66
C ALA A 278 16.49 1.94 -5.17
N GLN A 279 15.53 2.71 -5.69
CA GLN A 279 15.54 3.17 -7.08
C GLN A 279 16.65 4.19 -7.33
N GLU A 280 16.82 5.18 -6.46
CA GLU A 280 17.92 6.17 -6.59
C GLU A 280 19.29 5.49 -6.58
N ALA A 281 19.47 4.47 -5.73
CA ALA A 281 20.70 3.69 -5.68
C ALA A 281 20.89 2.77 -6.91
N HIS A 282 19.80 2.20 -7.46
CA HIS A 282 19.86 1.41 -8.69
C HIS A 282 20.23 2.29 -9.89
N ASP A 283 19.51 3.40 -10.08
CA ASP A 283 19.77 4.37 -11.15
C ASP A 283 21.20 4.93 -11.07
N ALA A 284 21.70 5.20 -9.86
CA ALA A 284 23.08 5.66 -9.67
C ALA A 284 24.11 4.59 -10.08
N ARG A 285 23.87 3.30 -9.78
CA ARG A 285 24.76 2.21 -10.23
C ARG A 285 24.73 2.04 -11.73
N GLU A 286 23.53 2.05 -12.33
CA GLU A 286 23.34 1.96 -13.77
C GLU A 286 24.08 3.08 -14.51
N LEU A 287 23.97 4.32 -14.02
CA LEU A 287 24.69 5.47 -14.56
C LEU A 287 26.22 5.32 -14.46
N ILE A 288 26.74 4.82 -13.34
CA ILE A 288 28.19 4.56 -13.17
C ILE A 288 28.67 3.53 -14.19
N GLU A 289 27.94 2.44 -14.37
CA GLU A 289 28.27 1.37 -15.33
C GLU A 289 28.21 1.85 -16.78
N GLU A 290 27.21 2.66 -17.12
CA GLU A 290 27.06 3.21 -18.47
C GLU A 290 28.14 4.24 -18.80
N PHE A 291 28.47 5.11 -17.83
CA PHE A 291 29.53 6.11 -18.00
C PHE A 291 30.91 5.47 -18.11
N ALA A 292 31.16 4.35 -17.42
CA ALA A 292 32.41 3.59 -17.56
C ALA A 292 32.66 3.11 -18.99
N LYS A 293 31.60 2.95 -19.80
CA LYS A 293 31.69 2.52 -21.22
C LYS A 293 31.88 3.67 -22.20
N SER A 294 31.60 4.92 -21.81
CA SER A 294 31.48 6.06 -22.75
C SER A 294 32.73 6.93 -22.87
N GLY A 295 33.72 6.78 -21.98
CA GLY A 295 35.01 7.50 -22.07
C GLY A 295 34.96 9.01 -21.81
N GLY A 296 33.84 9.57 -21.33
CA GLY A 296 33.78 10.97 -20.86
C GLY A 296 32.40 11.64 -20.85
N ILE A 297 31.50 11.31 -21.78
CA ILE A 297 30.11 11.82 -21.84
C ILE A 297 29.20 10.67 -22.28
N ALA A 298 28.11 10.42 -21.54
CA ALA A 298 27.09 9.40 -21.86
C ALA A 298 25.70 10.02 -22.03
N VAL A 299 24.75 9.25 -22.59
CA VAL A 299 23.33 9.62 -22.59
C VAL A 299 22.56 8.56 -21.81
N HIS A 300 22.19 8.87 -20.57
CA HIS A 300 21.42 7.97 -19.70
C HIS A 300 19.96 8.44 -19.65
N LYS A 301 19.01 7.56 -19.98
CA LYS A 301 17.55 7.85 -20.01
C LYS A 301 17.21 9.14 -20.76
N GLY A 302 17.85 9.35 -21.92
CA GLY A 302 17.66 10.52 -22.77
C GLY A 302 18.27 11.83 -22.25
N LYS A 303 19.07 11.80 -21.18
CA LYS A 303 19.77 12.97 -20.62
C LYS A 303 21.27 12.84 -20.78
N MET A 304 21.93 13.94 -21.11
CA MET A 304 23.39 14.01 -21.16
C MET A 304 23.97 13.86 -19.75
N VAL A 305 24.94 12.98 -19.59
CA VAL A 305 25.63 12.67 -18.33
C VAL A 305 27.12 12.93 -18.49
N GLY A 306 27.65 13.78 -17.61
CA GLY A 306 29.08 14.12 -17.52
C GLY A 306 29.70 13.76 -16.15
N PRO A 307 31.00 14.04 -15.96
CA PRO A 307 31.73 13.74 -14.72
C PRO A 307 31.06 14.23 -13.41
N PRO A 308 30.40 15.41 -13.35
CA PRO A 308 29.71 15.85 -12.13
C PRO A 308 28.54 14.95 -11.71
N MET A 309 27.83 14.37 -12.69
CA MET A 309 26.72 13.45 -12.42
C MET A 309 27.23 12.09 -11.96
N LEU A 310 28.40 11.64 -12.46
CA LEU A 310 29.08 10.45 -11.96
C LEU A 310 29.49 10.61 -10.50
N ALA A 311 30.09 11.75 -10.12
CA ALA A 311 30.47 12.02 -8.74
C ALA A 311 29.25 11.97 -7.78
N ARG A 312 28.12 12.55 -8.21
CA ARG A 312 26.85 12.49 -7.46
C ARG A 312 26.29 11.07 -7.37
N ALA A 313 26.39 10.28 -8.44
CA ALA A 313 25.96 8.89 -8.44
C ALA A 313 26.83 8.04 -7.49
N ALA A 314 28.14 8.22 -7.52
CA ALA A 314 29.06 7.55 -6.59
C ALA A 314 28.77 7.91 -5.12
N GLU A 315 28.50 9.19 -4.82
CA GLU A 315 28.07 9.63 -3.49
C GLU A 315 26.72 9.00 -3.09
N THR A 316 25.80 8.84 -4.04
CA THR A 316 24.50 8.20 -3.80
C THR A 316 24.67 6.71 -3.46
N VAL A 317 25.53 6.00 -4.19
CA VAL A 317 25.83 4.59 -3.92
C VAL A 317 26.54 4.42 -2.58
N SER A 318 27.56 5.23 -2.27
CA SER A 318 28.28 5.15 -0.98
C SER A 318 27.37 5.41 0.22
N ARG A 319 26.38 6.30 0.07
CA ARG A 319 25.34 6.56 1.09
C ARG A 319 24.27 5.47 1.19
N SER A 320 24.16 4.62 0.17
CA SER A 320 23.20 3.49 0.11
C SER A 320 23.74 2.22 0.77
N GLU A 321 25.06 2.10 0.94
CA GLU A 321 25.63 0.93 1.61
C GLU A 321 25.24 0.91 3.09
N PRO A 322 24.68 -0.20 3.60
CA PRO A 322 24.32 -0.31 5.00
C PRO A 322 25.58 -0.29 5.84
N GLY A 323 25.89 0.85 6.45
CA GLY A 323 26.96 0.96 7.44
C GLY A 323 26.80 -0.16 8.47
N ARG A 324 27.83 -1.01 8.58
CA ARG A 324 27.91 -2.19 9.45
C ARG A 324 27.25 -1.89 10.81
N ARG A 325 26.04 -2.40 11.03
CA ARG A 325 25.41 -2.37 12.35
C ARG A 325 26.24 -3.26 13.28
N ARG A 326 26.64 -2.76 14.45
CA ARG A 326 26.83 -3.63 15.61
C ARG A 326 25.43 -3.96 16.14
N SER A 327 24.76 -4.89 15.48
CA SER A 327 23.47 -5.40 15.92
C SER A 327 23.72 -6.52 16.93
N GLY A 328 23.31 -6.32 18.19
CA GLY A 328 22.76 -7.44 18.95
C GLY A 328 21.55 -8.00 18.17
N PRO A 329 21.12 -9.25 18.42
CA PRO A 329 20.05 -9.88 17.65
C PRO A 329 18.77 -9.03 17.76
N ILE A 330 18.46 -8.29 16.71
CA ILE A 330 17.15 -7.68 16.54
C ILE A 330 16.21 -8.83 16.25
N ALA A 331 15.16 -8.97 17.04
CA ALA A 331 14.09 -9.91 16.73
C ALA A 331 13.50 -9.52 15.36
N VAL A 332 13.88 -10.27 14.32
CA VAL A 332 13.33 -10.10 12.97
C VAL A 332 11.99 -10.82 12.96
N ILE A 333 10.91 -10.05 12.97
CA ILE A 333 9.57 -10.59 12.74
C ILE A 333 9.35 -10.60 11.23
N GLN A 334 9.11 -11.79 10.68
CA GLN A 334 8.71 -11.95 9.28
C GLN A 334 7.19 -11.97 9.19
N GLY A 335 6.62 -11.13 8.34
CA GLY A 335 5.20 -11.18 8.03
C GLY A 335 4.88 -12.44 7.22
N ARG A 336 3.80 -13.15 7.59
CA ARG A 336 3.22 -14.21 6.75
C ARG A 336 2.15 -13.59 5.86
N VAL A 337 2.21 -13.85 4.55
CA VAL A 337 1.10 -13.55 3.63
C VAL A 337 0.14 -14.74 3.68
N PRO A 338 -1.13 -14.56 4.11
CA PRO A 338 -2.13 -15.62 4.02
C PRO A 338 -2.33 -16.05 2.55
N ARG A 339 -2.56 -17.34 2.33
CA ARG A 339 -2.94 -17.87 1.02
C ARG A 339 -4.42 -18.21 1.06
N TYR A 340 -5.15 -17.75 0.05
CA TYR A 340 -6.57 -18.02 -0.15
C TYR A 340 -6.76 -18.88 -1.42
N GLY A 341 -7.99 -19.32 -1.64
CA GLY A 341 -8.35 -20.22 -2.73
C GLY A 341 -8.20 -21.70 -2.37
N LEU A 342 -8.52 -22.55 -3.34
CA LEU A 342 -8.43 -23.99 -3.21
C LEU A 342 -6.96 -24.45 -3.19
N ASP A 343 -6.59 -25.22 -2.17
CA ASP A 343 -5.32 -25.95 -2.12
C ASP A 343 -5.46 -27.30 -2.82
N LEU A 344 -4.86 -27.42 -4.01
CA LEU A 344 -4.94 -28.61 -4.86
C LEU A 344 -4.30 -29.86 -4.23
N ALA A 345 -3.36 -29.71 -3.30
CA ALA A 345 -2.74 -30.86 -2.64
C ALA A 345 -3.70 -31.54 -1.65
N THR A 346 -4.56 -30.74 -1.02
CA THR A 346 -5.48 -31.19 0.03
C THR A 346 -6.94 -31.31 -0.43
N ALA A 347 -7.27 -30.77 -1.61
CA ALA A 347 -8.60 -30.88 -2.21
C ALA A 347 -9.06 -32.32 -2.43
N ARG A 348 -10.34 -32.60 -2.19
CA ARG A 348 -10.97 -33.93 -2.35
C ARG A 348 -12.29 -33.85 -3.12
N ILE A 349 -12.60 -34.89 -3.89
CA ILE A 349 -13.92 -35.04 -4.49
C ILE A 349 -14.96 -35.24 -3.38
N GLY A 350 -16.07 -34.52 -3.46
CA GLY A 350 -17.12 -34.48 -2.45
C GLY A 350 -16.88 -33.47 -1.32
N GLN A 351 -15.70 -32.85 -1.24
CA GLN A 351 -15.40 -31.83 -0.22
C GLN A 351 -16.37 -30.65 -0.35
N ILE A 352 -16.94 -30.24 0.78
CA ILE A 352 -17.79 -29.06 0.90
C ILE A 352 -17.01 -27.96 1.61
N MET A 353 -16.95 -26.80 0.98
CA MET A 353 -16.36 -25.58 1.49
C MET A 353 -17.47 -24.61 1.88
N GLU A 354 -17.45 -24.17 3.12
CA GLU A 354 -18.25 -23.04 3.59
C GLU A 354 -17.55 -21.73 3.23
N CYS A 355 -18.30 -20.78 2.69
CA CYS A 355 -17.78 -19.45 2.42
C CYS A 355 -17.84 -18.61 3.70
N PRO A 356 -16.77 -17.89 4.06
CA PRO A 356 -16.66 -17.23 5.37
C PRO A 356 -17.61 -16.04 5.55
N ALA A 357 -18.17 -15.53 4.46
CA ALA A 357 -19.04 -14.38 4.43
C ALA A 357 -20.51 -14.76 4.27
N GLU A 358 -21.37 -14.12 5.06
CA GLU A 358 -22.82 -14.11 4.89
C GLU A 358 -23.32 -12.68 4.65
N VAL A 359 -24.44 -12.56 3.92
CA VAL A 359 -25.00 -11.28 3.49
C VAL A 359 -26.50 -11.28 3.71
N THR A 360 -26.99 -10.33 4.50
CA THR A 360 -28.41 -9.98 4.57
C THR A 360 -28.74 -9.00 3.45
N VAL A 361 -29.66 -9.37 2.56
CA VAL A 361 -30.06 -8.54 1.41
C VAL A 361 -31.21 -7.62 1.82
N ASP A 362 -30.95 -6.33 1.94
CA ASP A 362 -31.96 -5.32 2.29
C ASP A 362 -32.43 -4.50 1.09
N ALA A 363 -33.25 -3.47 1.33
CA ALA A 363 -33.77 -2.59 0.28
C ALA A 363 -32.67 -1.80 -0.44
N GLY A 364 -31.54 -1.51 0.24
CA GLY A 364 -30.39 -0.82 -0.33
C GLY A 364 -29.71 -1.67 -1.40
N TRP A 365 -29.53 -2.97 -1.15
CA TRP A 365 -29.01 -3.92 -2.13
C TRP A 365 -29.84 -3.96 -3.41
N ARG A 366 -31.17 -4.04 -3.27
CA ARG A 366 -32.06 -4.03 -4.44
C ARG A 366 -31.96 -2.72 -5.21
N THR A 367 -31.96 -1.59 -4.51
CA THR A 367 -31.88 -0.26 -5.14
C THR A 367 -30.60 -0.13 -5.96
N LEU A 368 -29.45 -0.48 -5.36
CA LEU A 368 -28.17 -0.47 -6.04
C LEU A 368 -28.15 -1.45 -7.22
N TRP A 369 -28.67 -2.66 -7.04
CA TRP A 369 -28.74 -3.65 -8.10
C TRP A 369 -29.55 -3.16 -9.29
N GLN A 370 -30.73 -2.57 -9.06
CA GLN A 370 -31.58 -2.06 -10.14
C GLN A 370 -31.01 -0.80 -10.81
N ALA A 371 -30.20 -0.02 -10.10
CA ALA A 371 -29.48 1.12 -10.67
C ALA A 371 -28.37 0.65 -11.64
N SER A 372 -27.62 -0.39 -11.28
CA SER A 372 -26.54 -0.96 -12.09
C SER A 372 -27.04 -1.88 -13.21
N PHE A 373 -28.06 -2.69 -12.93
CA PHE A 373 -28.65 -3.68 -13.83
C PHE A 373 -30.16 -3.42 -13.93
N PRO A 374 -30.61 -2.56 -14.86
CA PRO A 374 -32.01 -2.22 -15.00
C PRO A 374 -32.85 -3.47 -15.25
N SER A 375 -34.00 -3.54 -14.59
CA SER A 375 -34.97 -4.61 -14.83
C SER A 375 -36.27 -4.07 -15.39
N ALA A 376 -36.79 -4.74 -16.43
CA ALA A 376 -38.09 -4.45 -17.03
C ALA A 376 -39.21 -5.32 -16.44
N SER A 377 -38.89 -6.36 -15.67
CA SER A 377 -39.87 -7.31 -15.14
C SER A 377 -40.50 -6.81 -13.84
N ARG A 378 -41.83 -6.68 -13.86
CA ARG A 378 -42.62 -6.22 -12.71
C ARG A 378 -42.52 -7.13 -11.49
N ILE A 379 -42.14 -8.39 -11.67
CA ILE A 379 -41.95 -9.34 -10.57
C ILE A 379 -40.87 -8.88 -9.56
N HIS A 380 -39.93 -8.04 -10.00
CA HIS A 380 -38.85 -7.50 -9.17
C HIS A 380 -39.09 -6.04 -8.70
N SER A 381 -40.07 -5.34 -9.28
CA SER A 381 -40.32 -3.91 -9.02
C SER A 381 -41.71 -3.60 -8.45
N SER A 382 -42.67 -4.54 -8.52
CA SER A 382 -44.03 -4.37 -7.99
C SER A 382 -44.40 -5.52 -7.05
N ALA A 383 -44.54 -5.20 -5.76
CA ALA A 383 -44.96 -6.17 -4.74
C ALA A 383 -46.41 -6.66 -4.97
N GLU A 384 -47.28 -5.80 -5.49
CA GLU A 384 -48.63 -6.18 -5.89
C GLU A 384 -48.60 -7.22 -7.01
N TYR A 385 -47.79 -6.98 -8.06
CA TYR A 385 -47.65 -7.92 -9.17
C TYR A 385 -47.07 -9.26 -8.72
N ALA A 386 -46.04 -9.24 -7.86
CA ALA A 386 -45.44 -10.44 -7.29
C ALA A 386 -46.45 -11.26 -6.46
N ARG A 387 -47.26 -10.60 -5.61
CA ARG A 387 -48.32 -11.26 -4.83
C ARG A 387 -49.40 -11.89 -5.69
N ASN A 388 -49.79 -11.24 -6.78
CA ASN A 388 -50.76 -11.80 -7.72
C ASN A 388 -50.24 -13.07 -8.43
N TRP A 389 -48.92 -13.25 -8.50
CA TRP A 389 -48.27 -14.49 -8.97
C TRP A 389 -48.04 -15.54 -7.86
N GLY A 390 -48.54 -15.31 -6.65
CA GLY A 390 -48.42 -16.24 -5.52
C GLY A 390 -47.12 -16.13 -4.73
N LEU A 391 -46.33 -15.05 -4.93
CA LEU A 391 -45.15 -14.77 -4.12
C LEU A 391 -45.51 -13.96 -2.87
N GLU A 392 -44.79 -14.17 -1.76
CA GLU A 392 -45.03 -13.44 -0.51
C GLU A 392 -44.63 -11.96 -0.62
N ASP A 393 -43.53 -11.69 -1.34
CA ASP A 393 -43.02 -10.38 -1.67
C ASP A 393 -42.29 -10.44 -3.03
N THR A 394 -41.84 -9.29 -3.51
CA THR A 394 -40.87 -9.13 -4.59
C THR A 394 -39.66 -10.05 -4.41
N ALA A 395 -39.52 -11.01 -5.33
CA ALA A 395 -38.39 -11.93 -5.36
C ALA A 395 -37.09 -11.18 -5.71
N LEU A 396 -35.99 -11.60 -5.08
CA LEU A 396 -34.65 -11.12 -5.43
C LEU A 396 -34.33 -11.47 -6.90
N PRO A 397 -33.74 -10.54 -7.67
CA PRO A 397 -33.41 -10.79 -9.07
C PRO A 397 -32.46 -11.98 -9.26
N PHE A 398 -32.68 -12.78 -10.31
CA PHE A 398 -31.83 -13.92 -10.68
C PHE A 398 -30.35 -13.53 -10.74
N GLY A 399 -30.01 -12.43 -11.42
CA GLY A 399 -28.63 -11.97 -11.56
C GLY A 399 -27.98 -11.60 -10.24
N LEU A 400 -28.75 -11.10 -9.27
CA LEU A 400 -28.25 -10.77 -7.93
C LEU A 400 -27.87 -12.06 -7.20
N LEU A 401 -28.76 -13.06 -7.19
CA LEU A 401 -28.50 -14.37 -6.58
C LEU A 401 -27.32 -15.09 -7.23
N LEU A 402 -27.24 -15.04 -8.56
CA LEU A 402 -26.11 -15.58 -9.32
C LEU A 402 -24.79 -14.96 -8.85
N ASN A 403 -24.73 -13.62 -8.75
CA ASN A 403 -23.51 -12.93 -8.37
C ASN A 403 -23.13 -13.10 -6.90
N LEU A 404 -24.10 -13.18 -5.98
CA LEU A 404 -23.83 -13.56 -4.59
C LEU A 404 -23.23 -14.98 -4.52
N THR A 405 -23.78 -15.92 -5.29
CA THR A 405 -23.28 -17.30 -5.34
C THR A 405 -21.82 -17.35 -5.81
N LEU A 406 -21.49 -16.59 -6.86
CA LEU A 406 -20.16 -16.59 -7.45
C LEU A 406 -19.13 -15.84 -6.59
N CYS A 407 -19.47 -14.65 -6.11
CA CYS A 407 -18.53 -13.76 -5.43
C CYS A 407 -18.17 -14.24 -4.01
N LEU A 408 -19.14 -14.76 -3.25
CA LEU A 408 -18.86 -15.30 -1.91
C LEU A 408 -17.95 -16.54 -1.96
N ALA A 409 -17.95 -17.27 -3.08
CA ALA A 409 -17.11 -18.43 -3.32
C ALA A 409 -15.68 -18.08 -3.82
N VAL A 410 -15.30 -16.81 -3.85
CA VAL A 410 -13.96 -16.42 -4.34
C VAL A 410 -12.89 -16.81 -3.33
N GLU A 411 -12.94 -16.26 -2.12
CA GLU A 411 -11.93 -16.50 -1.08
C GLU A 411 -11.63 -17.99 -0.82
N PRO A 412 -12.61 -18.89 -0.59
CA PRO A 412 -12.30 -20.29 -0.28
C PRO A 412 -11.97 -21.15 -1.51
N PHE A 413 -12.23 -20.67 -2.74
CA PHE A 413 -12.17 -21.52 -3.93
C PHE A 413 -11.64 -20.80 -5.17
N SER A 414 -12.31 -19.74 -5.64
CA SER A 414 -11.99 -19.13 -6.93
C SER A 414 -10.73 -18.24 -6.90
N GLU A 415 -10.19 -17.90 -5.73
CA GLU A 415 -9.03 -17.00 -5.62
C GLU A 415 -7.74 -17.58 -6.20
N SER A 416 -7.58 -18.91 -6.18
CA SER A 416 -6.47 -19.62 -6.84
C SER A 416 -6.82 -20.12 -8.25
N CYS A 417 -8.01 -19.78 -8.76
CA CYS A 417 -8.46 -20.21 -10.08
C CYS A 417 -7.79 -19.39 -11.18
N ARG A 418 -7.30 -20.05 -12.23
CA ARG A 418 -6.73 -19.36 -13.40
C ARG A 418 -7.81 -18.79 -14.31
N LEU A 419 -8.86 -19.59 -14.57
CA LEU A 419 -9.91 -19.26 -15.52
C LEU A 419 -11.20 -20.04 -15.22
N HIS A 420 -12.35 -19.39 -15.32
CA HIS A 420 -13.65 -20.07 -15.31
C HIS A 420 -14.04 -20.47 -16.73
N LEU A 421 -14.33 -21.75 -16.95
CA LEU A 421 -14.62 -22.30 -18.26
C LEU A 421 -16.10 -22.16 -18.65
N GLY A 422 -16.98 -22.11 -17.66
CA GLY A 422 -18.39 -21.86 -17.88
C GLY A 422 -19.26 -22.12 -16.67
N LEU A 423 -20.50 -21.67 -16.77
CA LEU A 423 -21.57 -21.89 -15.80
C LEU A 423 -22.61 -22.79 -16.45
N GLU A 424 -23.19 -23.71 -15.67
CA GLU A 424 -24.26 -24.59 -16.12
C GLU A 424 -25.36 -24.69 -15.06
N ASP A 425 -26.59 -24.84 -15.53
CA ASP A 425 -27.79 -25.10 -14.72
C ASP A 425 -27.95 -24.13 -13.54
N ALA A 426 -27.68 -22.83 -13.77
CA ALA A 426 -27.91 -21.82 -12.76
C ALA A 426 -29.39 -21.49 -12.67
N ARG A 427 -29.99 -21.65 -11.49
CA ARG A 427 -31.43 -21.46 -11.26
C ARG A 427 -31.72 -21.10 -9.82
N GLN A 428 -32.81 -20.36 -9.64
CA GLN A 428 -33.43 -20.18 -8.34
C GLN A 428 -34.27 -21.43 -8.00
N GLU A 429 -34.10 -21.95 -6.79
CA GLU A 429 -34.87 -23.11 -6.32
C GLU A 429 -35.93 -22.69 -5.31
N ALA A 430 -35.57 -21.99 -4.23
CA ALA A 430 -36.52 -21.37 -3.31
C ALA A 430 -36.63 -19.86 -3.53
N CYS A 431 -37.80 -19.28 -3.21
CA CYS A 431 -37.99 -17.84 -3.31
C CYS A 431 -37.13 -17.15 -2.24
N ALA A 432 -36.31 -16.18 -2.67
CA ALA A 432 -35.54 -15.32 -1.77
C ALA A 432 -36.12 -13.91 -1.82
N THR A 433 -36.29 -13.29 -0.66
CA THR A 433 -36.91 -11.96 -0.49
C THR A 433 -35.98 -11.02 0.28
N LEU A 434 -36.39 -9.77 0.49
CA LEU A 434 -35.62 -8.87 1.36
C LEU A 434 -35.60 -9.37 2.79
N GLY A 435 -34.49 -9.10 3.46
CA GLY A 435 -34.23 -9.55 4.82
C GLY A 435 -33.65 -10.96 4.89
N ASP A 436 -33.63 -11.71 3.78
CA ASP A 436 -32.95 -13.00 3.75
C ASP A 436 -31.45 -12.85 3.93
N THR A 437 -30.90 -13.67 4.82
CA THR A 437 -29.46 -13.78 5.06
C THR A 437 -28.93 -14.99 4.32
N LEU A 438 -28.09 -14.74 3.33
CA LEU A 438 -27.63 -15.72 2.36
C LEU A 438 -26.19 -16.15 2.66
N ARG A 439 -25.99 -17.47 2.63
CA ARG A 439 -24.70 -18.16 2.84
C ARG A 439 -24.37 -19.00 1.62
N ALA A 440 -23.11 -18.97 1.19
CA ALA A 440 -22.64 -19.74 0.04
C ALA A 440 -21.87 -20.99 0.47
N TYR A 441 -22.14 -22.09 -0.23
CA TYR A 441 -21.41 -23.35 -0.07
C TYR A 441 -20.99 -23.89 -1.43
N VAL A 442 -19.80 -24.48 -1.48
CA VAL A 442 -19.23 -25.04 -2.70
C VAL A 442 -18.85 -26.49 -2.48
N ARG A 443 -19.36 -27.39 -3.33
CA ARG A 443 -18.96 -28.80 -3.33
C ARG A 443 -18.12 -29.11 -4.56
N ILE A 444 -17.02 -29.83 -4.37
CA ILE A 444 -16.23 -30.39 -5.47
C ILE A 444 -16.93 -31.66 -5.98
N ASP A 445 -17.38 -31.65 -7.24
CA ASP A 445 -18.06 -32.80 -7.83
C ASP A 445 -17.09 -33.69 -8.61
N LYS A 446 -16.10 -33.09 -9.28
CA LYS A 446 -15.08 -33.79 -10.06
C LYS A 446 -13.79 -32.99 -10.14
N MET A 447 -12.66 -33.69 -10.15
CA MET A 447 -11.33 -33.11 -10.38
C MET A 447 -10.55 -34.03 -11.31
N SER A 448 -9.80 -33.45 -12.26
CA SER A 448 -8.90 -34.22 -13.12
C SER A 448 -7.87 -33.31 -13.77
N ASN A 449 -6.63 -33.80 -13.92
CA ASN A 449 -5.63 -33.13 -14.75
C ASN A 449 -6.02 -33.17 -16.23
N THR A 450 -5.57 -32.16 -16.99
CA THR A 450 -5.67 -32.14 -18.45
C THR A 450 -4.87 -33.30 -19.05
N SER A 451 -5.14 -33.65 -20.31
CA SER A 451 -4.38 -34.70 -21.02
C SER A 451 -2.88 -34.40 -21.13
N ARG A 452 -2.48 -33.12 -21.05
CA ARG A 452 -1.09 -32.67 -21.03
C ARG A 452 -0.44 -32.72 -19.64
N GLY A 453 -1.25 -32.85 -18.57
CA GLY A 453 -0.78 -32.87 -17.19
C GLY A 453 -0.28 -31.53 -16.64
N ASP A 454 -0.39 -30.44 -17.41
CA ASP A 454 0.11 -29.09 -17.08
C ASP A 454 -0.88 -28.23 -16.29
N ALA A 455 -2.11 -28.72 -16.14
CA ALA A 455 -3.22 -28.04 -15.49
C ALA A 455 -4.31 -29.03 -15.07
N SER A 456 -5.34 -28.53 -14.41
CA SER A 456 -6.51 -29.32 -14.02
C SER A 456 -7.83 -28.61 -14.28
N VAL A 457 -8.87 -29.41 -14.43
CA VAL A 457 -10.27 -28.95 -14.51
C VAL A 457 -11.01 -29.49 -13.31
N ILE A 458 -11.67 -28.58 -12.58
CA ILE A 458 -12.46 -28.88 -11.39
C ILE A 458 -13.90 -28.47 -11.64
N ARG A 459 -14.80 -29.45 -11.56
CA ARG A 459 -16.25 -29.22 -11.60
C ARG A 459 -16.78 -29.08 -10.19
N THR A 460 -17.56 -28.04 -9.97
CA THR A 460 -18.13 -27.71 -8.66
C THR A 460 -19.61 -27.41 -8.75
N THR A 461 -20.34 -27.69 -7.67
CA THR A 461 -21.71 -27.21 -7.44
C THR A 461 -21.65 -26.13 -6.38
N HIS A 462 -22.20 -24.96 -6.70
CA HIS A 462 -22.29 -23.81 -5.80
C HIS A 462 -23.75 -23.62 -5.44
N ILE A 463 -24.03 -23.33 -4.17
CA ILE A 463 -25.38 -23.12 -3.67
C ILE A 463 -25.43 -21.90 -2.76
N LEU A 464 -26.59 -21.25 -2.73
CA LEU A 464 -26.95 -20.28 -1.69
C LEU A 464 -28.03 -20.87 -0.79
N VAL A 465 -27.87 -20.68 0.51
CA VAL A 465 -28.81 -21.12 1.54
C VAL A 465 -29.19 -19.92 2.41
N ASN A 466 -30.47 -19.79 2.73
CA ASN A 466 -30.96 -18.71 3.59
C ASN A 466 -30.90 -19.08 5.09
N GLN A 467 -31.29 -18.15 5.96
CA GLN A 467 -31.38 -18.35 7.41
C GLN A 467 -32.39 -19.43 7.85
N ARG A 468 -33.32 -19.83 6.98
CA ARG A 468 -34.29 -20.91 7.22
C ARG A 468 -33.75 -22.29 6.85
N GLY A 469 -32.51 -22.37 6.33
CA GLY A 469 -31.92 -23.62 5.83
C GLY A 469 -32.42 -24.04 4.45
N GLU A 470 -33.10 -23.16 3.71
CA GLU A 470 -33.60 -23.45 2.37
C GLU A 470 -32.55 -23.10 1.32
N ARG A 471 -32.32 -24.01 0.37
CA ARG A 471 -31.45 -23.74 -0.79
C ARG A 471 -32.19 -22.82 -1.77
N VAL A 472 -31.76 -21.57 -1.84
CA VAL A 472 -32.41 -20.54 -2.67
C VAL A 472 -31.88 -20.53 -4.10
N PHE A 473 -30.59 -20.80 -4.30
CA PHE A 473 -29.97 -20.74 -5.62
C PHE A 473 -28.95 -21.86 -5.78
N ARG A 474 -28.76 -22.32 -7.01
CA ARG A 474 -27.68 -23.25 -7.35
C ARG A 474 -27.12 -22.99 -8.72
N LEU A 475 -25.89 -23.43 -8.94
CA LEU A 475 -25.25 -23.55 -10.25
C LEU A 475 -24.17 -24.62 -10.21
N SER A 476 -23.77 -25.10 -11.38
CA SER A 476 -22.50 -25.82 -11.56
C SER A 476 -21.51 -24.96 -12.32
N LYS A 477 -20.22 -25.11 -11.98
CA LYS A 477 -19.13 -24.34 -12.60
C LYS A 477 -17.94 -25.25 -12.87
N ASP A 478 -17.41 -25.15 -14.08
CA ASP A 478 -16.13 -25.75 -14.45
C ASP A 478 -15.04 -24.66 -14.38
N SER A 479 -13.97 -24.96 -13.63
CA SER A 479 -12.86 -24.04 -13.37
C SER A 479 -11.53 -24.68 -13.72
N TYR A 480 -10.61 -23.87 -14.25
CA TYR A 480 -9.26 -24.26 -14.64
C TYR A 480 -8.24 -23.83 -13.59
N TYR A 481 -7.41 -24.77 -13.15
CA TYR A 481 -6.40 -24.60 -12.10
C TYR A 481 -5.05 -25.12 -12.56
N ASP A 482 -4.03 -24.89 -11.74
CA ASP A 482 -2.73 -25.56 -11.84
C ASP A 482 -2.88 -27.09 -11.84
N ALA A 483 -1.84 -27.80 -12.28
CA ALA A 483 -1.82 -29.25 -12.24
C ALA A 483 -1.98 -29.75 -10.80
N ILE A 484 -2.84 -30.74 -10.59
CA ILE A 484 -2.98 -31.38 -9.29
C ILE A 484 -1.76 -32.28 -9.06
N PRO A 485 -1.04 -32.15 -7.94
CA PRO A 485 0.21 -32.89 -7.69
C PRO A 485 0.04 -34.42 -7.64
N ASP A 486 1.08 -35.14 -8.03
CA ASP A 486 1.17 -36.60 -7.89
C ASP A 486 1.14 -37.02 -6.40
N GLY A 487 0.40 -38.08 -6.07
CA GLY A 487 0.18 -38.52 -4.68
C GLY A 487 -0.92 -37.74 -3.93
N SER A 488 -1.63 -36.84 -4.61
CA SER A 488 -2.82 -36.19 -4.05
C SER A 488 -3.95 -37.19 -3.79
N ARG A 489 -4.54 -37.11 -2.60
CA ARG A 489 -5.53 -38.07 -2.11
C ARG A 489 -6.95 -37.77 -2.62
N GLN A 490 -7.10 -37.29 -3.85
CA GLN A 490 -8.36 -36.72 -4.38
C GLN A 490 -9.57 -37.65 -4.24
N ASN A 491 -9.35 -38.97 -4.34
CA ASN A 491 -10.38 -40.01 -4.25
C ASN A 491 -10.60 -40.53 -2.83
N GLU A 492 -9.82 -40.09 -1.83
CA GLU A 492 -10.13 -40.38 -0.44
C GLU A 492 -11.40 -39.63 -0.03
N ALA A 493 -12.27 -40.30 0.72
CA ALA A 493 -13.50 -39.69 1.22
C ALA A 493 -13.15 -38.46 2.08
N PRO A 494 -13.77 -37.30 1.81
CA PRO A 494 -13.59 -36.11 2.64
C PRO A 494 -14.18 -36.34 4.03
N ALA A 495 -13.77 -35.51 4.99
CA ALA A 495 -14.42 -35.46 6.30
C ALA A 495 -15.92 -35.16 6.15
N GLU A 496 -16.74 -35.77 7.00
CA GLU A 496 -18.18 -35.55 7.00
C GLU A 496 -18.48 -34.08 7.27
N SER A 497 -19.24 -33.45 6.36
CA SER A 497 -19.63 -32.06 6.49
C SER A 497 -21.07 -31.97 7.03
N PRO A 498 -21.34 -31.09 8.03
CA PRO A 498 -22.71 -30.86 8.50
C PRO A 498 -23.63 -30.32 7.41
N TYR A 499 -23.06 -29.81 6.31
CA TYR A 499 -23.78 -29.18 5.20
C TYR A 499 -24.11 -30.16 4.06
N THR A 500 -23.79 -31.45 4.21
CA THR A 500 -24.04 -32.48 3.18
C THR A 500 -25.52 -32.52 2.76
N GLY A 501 -26.44 -32.33 3.72
CA GLY A 501 -27.88 -32.27 3.46
C GLY A 501 -28.29 -31.22 2.42
N PHE A 502 -27.61 -30.07 2.38
CA PHE A 502 -27.89 -29.01 1.41
C PHE A 502 -27.55 -29.38 -0.04
N PHE A 503 -26.82 -30.47 -0.28
CA PHE A 503 -26.49 -30.93 -1.64
C PHE A 503 -27.25 -32.20 -2.06
N THR A 504 -27.89 -32.89 -1.12
CA THR A 504 -28.64 -34.13 -1.37
C THR A 504 -30.15 -33.94 -1.33
N GLN A 505 -30.65 -32.97 -0.55
CA GLN A 505 -32.08 -32.69 -0.47
C GLN A 505 -32.60 -32.09 -1.79
N SER A 506 -33.73 -32.62 -2.27
CA SER A 506 -34.56 -31.91 -3.24
C SER A 506 -35.01 -30.60 -2.61
N GLY A 507 -34.87 -29.48 -3.33
CA GLY A 507 -35.27 -28.17 -2.80
C GLY A 507 -36.77 -28.17 -2.42
N PRO A 508 -37.20 -27.28 -1.52
CA PRO A 508 -38.62 -27.14 -1.15
C PRO A 508 -39.49 -26.83 -2.39
N ALA A 509 -40.82 -26.91 -2.27
CA ALA A 509 -41.76 -26.51 -3.33
C ALA A 509 -41.37 -25.13 -3.88
N GLY A 510 -40.79 -25.13 -5.08
CA GLY A 510 -39.84 -24.10 -5.48
C GLY A 510 -40.46 -22.77 -5.88
N HIS A 511 -39.60 -21.75 -6.04
CA HIS A 511 -39.93 -20.44 -6.62
C HIS A 511 -40.78 -20.61 -7.89
N ARG A 512 -40.32 -21.46 -8.81
CA ARG A 512 -41.03 -21.80 -10.04
C ARG A 512 -42.36 -22.51 -9.81
N ALA A 513 -42.41 -23.47 -8.89
CA ALA A 513 -43.66 -24.20 -8.60
C ALA A 513 -44.75 -23.26 -8.07
N ARG A 514 -44.39 -22.23 -7.29
CA ARG A 514 -45.35 -21.20 -6.85
C ARG A 514 -45.93 -20.42 -8.03
N LEU A 515 -45.10 -20.06 -9.02
CA LEU A 515 -45.54 -19.38 -10.24
C LEU A 515 -46.44 -20.27 -11.09
N GLU A 516 -46.08 -21.55 -11.26
CA GLU A 516 -46.86 -22.52 -12.03
C GLU A 516 -48.23 -22.85 -11.40
N ASN A 517 -48.31 -22.81 -10.07
CA ASN A 517 -49.55 -23.04 -9.32
C ASN A 517 -50.42 -21.79 -9.17
N CYS A 518 -50.03 -20.65 -9.75
CA CYS A 518 -50.83 -19.43 -9.72
C CYS A 518 -52.15 -19.62 -10.49
N SER A 519 -53.27 -19.53 -9.79
CA SER A 519 -54.61 -19.78 -10.33
C SER A 519 -55.21 -18.59 -11.09
N SER A 520 -54.77 -17.36 -10.80
CA SER A 520 -55.29 -16.13 -11.43
C SER A 520 -54.16 -15.18 -11.82
N PRO A 521 -53.45 -15.45 -12.93
CA PRO A 521 -52.29 -14.66 -13.32
C PRO A 521 -52.69 -13.23 -13.73
N PRO A 522 -51.97 -12.20 -13.26
CA PRO A 522 -52.28 -10.81 -13.58
C PRO A 522 -51.97 -10.46 -15.04
N ALA A 523 -52.90 -9.76 -15.69
CA ALA A 523 -52.72 -9.26 -17.05
C ALA A 523 -51.63 -8.17 -17.15
N GLY A 524 -51.15 -7.93 -18.37
CA GLY A 524 -50.37 -6.74 -18.68
C GLY A 524 -49.57 -6.83 -19.96
N PRO A 525 -48.78 -5.78 -20.26
CA PRO A 525 -48.07 -5.68 -21.53
C PRO A 525 -47.02 -6.79 -21.65
N ARG A 526 -47.04 -7.47 -22.81
CA ARG A 526 -46.09 -8.50 -23.19
C ARG A 526 -45.37 -8.07 -24.48
N ALA A 527 -44.10 -8.43 -24.61
CA ALA A 527 -43.40 -8.30 -25.89
C ALA A 527 -43.77 -9.50 -26.80
N PRO A 528 -44.23 -9.28 -28.05
CA PRO A 528 -44.45 -10.38 -28.99
C PRO A 528 -43.11 -11.06 -29.30
N LEU A 529 -43.14 -12.38 -29.50
CA LEU A 529 -41.96 -13.17 -29.86
C LEU A 529 -42.31 -14.24 -30.90
N GLU A 530 -41.37 -14.54 -31.79
CA GLU A 530 -41.47 -15.56 -32.82
C GLU A 530 -40.28 -16.52 -32.76
N SER A 531 -40.55 -17.82 -32.95
CA SER A 531 -39.48 -18.82 -32.97
C SER A 531 -38.57 -18.61 -34.18
N GLY A 532 -37.26 -18.55 -33.95
CA GLY A 532 -36.24 -18.35 -34.97
C GLY A 532 -35.82 -16.90 -35.17
N GLU A 533 -36.56 -15.93 -34.62
CA GLU A 533 -36.24 -14.51 -34.76
C GLU A 533 -34.90 -14.14 -34.09
N LEU A 534 -34.22 -13.16 -34.66
CA LEU A 534 -33.01 -12.56 -34.09
C LEU A 534 -33.35 -11.14 -33.61
N ILE A 535 -33.12 -10.90 -32.34
CA ILE A 535 -33.41 -9.63 -31.66
C ILE A 535 -32.10 -8.91 -31.39
N LEU A 536 -31.98 -7.69 -31.92
CA LEU A 536 -30.92 -6.75 -31.57
C LEU A 536 -31.43 -5.89 -30.41
N HIS A 537 -30.77 -5.92 -29.25
CA HIS A 537 -31.24 -5.19 -28.07
C HIS A 537 -30.59 -3.80 -27.99
N PRO A 538 -31.31 -2.69 -28.25
CA PRO A 538 -30.69 -1.37 -28.35
C PRO A 538 -29.88 -0.89 -27.13
N PRO A 539 -30.20 -1.27 -25.87
CA PRO A 539 -29.39 -0.83 -24.73
C PRO A 539 -27.96 -1.37 -24.78
N VAL A 540 -26.99 -0.46 -24.77
CA VAL A 540 -25.57 -0.76 -24.56
C VAL A 540 -25.07 0.11 -23.40
N ARG A 541 -24.42 -0.50 -22.41
CA ARG A 541 -24.05 0.17 -21.15
C ARG A 541 -22.67 -0.27 -20.66
N PRO A 542 -21.85 0.64 -20.13
CA PRO A 542 -20.62 0.25 -19.45
C PRO A 542 -20.86 -0.05 -17.97
N ILE A 543 -19.94 -0.81 -17.36
CA ILE A 543 -19.72 -0.78 -15.90
C ILE A 543 -18.50 0.11 -15.67
N GLY A 544 -18.70 1.29 -15.11
CA GLY A 544 -17.63 2.25 -14.90
C GLY A 544 -16.58 1.77 -13.89
N ARG A 545 -15.40 2.39 -13.84
CA ARG A 545 -14.33 2.01 -12.89
C ARG A 545 -14.78 2.05 -11.42
N SER A 546 -15.41 3.15 -11.01
CA SER A 546 -15.93 3.30 -9.64
C SER A 546 -17.08 2.33 -9.34
N GLU A 547 -17.92 2.05 -10.34
CA GLU A 547 -19.02 1.10 -10.20
C GLU A 547 -18.52 -0.34 -10.11
N ASN A 548 -17.50 -0.70 -10.90
CA ASN A 548 -16.82 -1.98 -10.80
C ASN A 548 -16.22 -2.19 -9.41
N LEU A 549 -15.54 -1.18 -8.85
CA LEU A 549 -15.03 -1.24 -7.48
C LEU A 549 -16.19 -1.39 -6.47
N LEU A 550 -17.23 -0.57 -6.60
CA LEU A 550 -18.42 -0.63 -5.73
C LEU A 550 -19.06 -2.02 -5.74
N LEU A 551 -19.36 -2.58 -6.92
CA LEU A 551 -19.98 -3.89 -7.07
C LEU A 551 -19.07 -5.00 -6.54
N THR A 552 -17.79 -4.95 -6.86
CA THR A 552 -16.78 -5.92 -6.39
C THR A 552 -16.70 -5.91 -4.86
N THR A 553 -16.66 -4.73 -4.23
CA THR A 553 -16.65 -4.59 -2.77
C THR A 553 -17.98 -5.02 -2.14
N LEU A 554 -19.12 -4.58 -2.69
CA LEU A 554 -20.46 -4.90 -2.18
C LEU A 554 -20.70 -6.42 -2.14
N PHE A 555 -20.37 -7.11 -3.23
CA PHE A 555 -20.51 -8.56 -3.37
C PHE A 555 -19.35 -9.36 -2.75
N ARG A 556 -18.38 -8.69 -2.12
CA ARG A 556 -17.20 -9.30 -1.47
C ARG A 556 -16.39 -10.18 -2.41
N ASN A 557 -16.26 -9.77 -3.67
CA ASN A 557 -15.36 -10.44 -4.59
C ASN A 557 -13.92 -10.06 -4.25
N THR A 558 -13.17 -10.99 -3.67
CA THR A 558 -11.81 -10.75 -3.13
C THR A 558 -10.71 -10.86 -4.18
N HIS A 559 -11.01 -11.29 -5.42
CA HIS A 559 -9.96 -11.53 -6.39
C HIS A 559 -9.35 -10.20 -6.89
N PRO A 560 -8.03 -9.98 -6.74
CA PRO A 560 -7.41 -8.66 -6.95
C PRO A 560 -7.46 -8.18 -8.41
N LEU A 561 -7.64 -9.08 -9.38
CA LEU A 561 -7.87 -8.75 -10.81
C LEU A 561 -9.03 -7.77 -11.03
N HIS A 562 -9.96 -7.66 -10.08
CA HIS A 562 -11.13 -6.79 -10.22
C HIS A 562 -10.92 -5.39 -9.62
N PHE A 563 -9.87 -5.14 -8.83
CA PHE A 563 -9.71 -3.86 -8.12
C PHE A 563 -8.26 -3.39 -7.85
N ASP A 564 -7.25 -4.26 -7.93
CA ASP A 564 -5.86 -3.94 -7.58
C ASP A 564 -5.11 -3.36 -8.80
N THR A 565 -5.27 -2.05 -9.00
CA THR A 565 -4.57 -1.30 -10.07
C THR A 565 -3.05 -1.27 -9.90
N ARG A 566 -2.53 -1.50 -8.68
CA ARG A 566 -1.08 -1.53 -8.46
C ARG A 566 -0.47 -2.81 -9.00
N ARG A 567 -1.18 -3.94 -8.86
CA ARG A 567 -0.72 -5.25 -9.34
C ARG A 567 -0.97 -5.46 -10.83
N PHE A 568 -2.10 -5.00 -11.35
CA PHE A 568 -2.53 -5.28 -12.73
C PHE A 568 -2.49 -4.06 -13.66
N GLY A 569 -2.19 -2.86 -13.16
CA GLY A 569 -2.32 -1.62 -13.93
C GLY A 569 -3.78 -1.19 -14.09
N GLU A 570 -4.02 -0.01 -14.66
CA GLU A 570 -5.38 0.47 -14.89
C GLU A 570 -6.11 -0.32 -15.99
N ASP A 571 -5.40 -0.68 -17.06
CA ASP A 571 -5.98 -1.38 -18.21
C ASP A 571 -6.00 -2.90 -18.05
N GLY A 572 -5.36 -3.43 -17.01
CA GLY A 572 -5.35 -4.87 -16.70
C GLY A 572 -6.47 -5.32 -15.78
N LEU A 573 -7.31 -4.39 -15.28
CA LEU A 573 -8.50 -4.75 -14.52
C LEU A 573 -9.58 -5.34 -15.42
N ILE A 574 -10.29 -6.34 -14.89
CA ILE A 574 -11.37 -7.02 -15.60
C ILE A 574 -12.64 -6.95 -14.75
N VAL A 575 -13.78 -6.66 -15.37
CA VAL A 575 -15.09 -6.75 -14.73
C VAL A 575 -15.42 -8.22 -14.47
N CYS A 576 -15.90 -8.54 -13.26
CA CYS A 576 -16.31 -9.90 -12.93
C CYS A 576 -17.31 -10.45 -13.96
N GLY A 577 -17.07 -11.66 -14.48
CA GLY A 577 -17.90 -12.28 -15.51
C GLY A 577 -19.39 -12.37 -15.11
N GLY A 578 -19.68 -12.62 -13.83
CA GLY A 578 -21.07 -12.62 -13.34
C GLY A 578 -21.78 -11.27 -13.52
N PHE A 579 -21.08 -10.14 -13.41
CA PHE A 579 -21.64 -8.81 -13.67
C PHE A 579 -21.82 -8.57 -15.17
N VAL A 580 -20.89 -9.04 -16.01
CA VAL A 580 -21.05 -9.00 -17.47
C VAL A 580 -22.27 -9.83 -17.90
N GLN A 581 -22.48 -11.01 -17.30
CA GLN A 581 -23.66 -11.85 -17.52
C GLN A 581 -24.94 -11.12 -17.13
N ALA A 582 -24.98 -10.51 -15.95
CA ALA A 582 -26.15 -9.75 -15.48
C ALA A 582 -26.44 -8.56 -16.40
N LEU A 583 -25.42 -7.85 -16.88
CA LEU A 583 -25.59 -6.71 -17.77
C LEU A 583 -26.12 -7.11 -19.15
N ALA A 584 -25.58 -8.17 -19.75
CA ALA A 584 -26.09 -8.69 -21.01
C ALA A 584 -27.55 -9.15 -20.89
N GLN A 585 -27.92 -9.77 -19.76
CA GLN A 585 -29.31 -10.13 -19.47
C GLN A 585 -30.21 -8.90 -19.34
N ALA A 586 -29.78 -7.90 -18.56
CA ALA A 586 -30.51 -6.64 -18.36
C ALA A 586 -30.74 -5.89 -19.68
N CYS A 587 -29.73 -5.83 -20.56
CA CYS A 587 -29.86 -5.23 -21.89
C CYS A 587 -30.95 -5.91 -22.74
N SER A 588 -31.14 -7.23 -22.57
CA SER A 588 -32.12 -8.02 -23.34
C SER A 588 -33.52 -8.08 -22.75
N GLU A 589 -33.70 -7.71 -21.48
CA GLU A 589 -34.92 -8.06 -20.72
C GLU A 589 -36.17 -7.37 -21.26
N ARG A 590 -36.03 -6.16 -21.83
CA ARG A 590 -37.15 -5.36 -22.33
C ARG A 590 -37.91 -6.07 -23.45
N GLU A 591 -37.20 -6.77 -24.34
CA GLU A 591 -37.78 -7.51 -25.46
C GLU A 591 -38.33 -8.88 -25.05
N PHE A 592 -37.98 -9.39 -23.87
CA PHE A 592 -38.52 -10.65 -23.34
C PHE A 592 -39.63 -10.47 -22.29
N ARG A 593 -39.93 -9.23 -21.89
CA ARG A 593 -40.80 -8.93 -20.75
C ARG A 593 -42.26 -9.45 -20.91
N PRO A 594 -42.91 -9.76 -19.77
CA PRO A 594 -42.31 -9.90 -18.44
C PRO A 594 -41.63 -11.28 -18.30
N VAL A 595 -40.44 -11.32 -17.71
CA VAL A 595 -39.79 -12.57 -17.31
C VAL A 595 -40.12 -12.82 -15.85
N LEU A 596 -40.72 -13.98 -15.55
CA LEU A 596 -41.14 -14.35 -14.20
C LEU A 596 -40.06 -15.14 -13.46
N ASP A 597 -39.37 -16.02 -14.18
CA ASP A 597 -38.26 -16.83 -13.71
C ASP A 597 -37.28 -17.08 -14.86
N GLU A 598 -36.02 -17.34 -14.53
CA GLU A 598 -34.95 -17.59 -15.48
C GLU A 598 -34.07 -18.75 -15.04
N ARG A 599 -33.76 -19.63 -16.01
CA ARG A 599 -32.69 -20.62 -15.89
C ARG A 599 -31.60 -20.35 -16.90
N LEU A 600 -30.38 -20.16 -16.41
CA LEU A 600 -29.18 -20.14 -17.24
C LEU A 600 -28.71 -21.58 -17.45
N VAL A 601 -29.11 -22.18 -18.58
CA VAL A 601 -28.75 -23.55 -18.92
C VAL A 601 -27.24 -23.68 -19.05
N ARG A 602 -26.62 -22.71 -19.72
CA ARG A 602 -25.18 -22.65 -19.93
C ARG A 602 -24.71 -21.24 -20.24
N SER A 603 -23.56 -20.83 -19.71
CA SER A 603 -22.85 -19.61 -20.14
C SER A 603 -21.36 -19.84 -20.27
N HIS A 604 -20.75 -19.29 -21.32
CA HIS A 604 -19.31 -19.28 -21.55
C HIS A 604 -18.84 -17.84 -21.72
N HIS A 605 -17.82 -17.46 -20.96
CA HIS A 605 -17.11 -16.21 -21.16
C HIS A 605 -16.01 -16.43 -22.19
N ILE A 606 -16.03 -15.62 -23.25
CA ILE A 606 -15.15 -15.78 -24.41
C ILE A 606 -14.02 -14.75 -24.33
N ASN A 607 -14.40 -13.48 -24.17
CA ASN A 607 -13.46 -12.37 -24.04
C ASN A 607 -13.73 -11.60 -22.74
N PRO A 608 -12.68 -11.14 -22.04
CA PRO A 608 -12.84 -10.31 -20.86
C PRO A 608 -13.42 -8.94 -21.24
N VAL A 609 -14.02 -8.28 -20.25
CA VAL A 609 -14.53 -6.91 -20.38
C VAL A 609 -13.80 -6.04 -19.37
N ALA A 610 -13.18 -4.95 -19.81
CA ALA A 610 -12.51 -4.01 -18.95
C ALA A 610 -13.52 -2.98 -18.37
N PRO A 611 -13.28 -2.44 -17.16
CA PRO A 611 -14.13 -1.37 -16.62
C PRO A 611 -14.17 -0.15 -17.56
N GLY A 612 -15.37 0.29 -17.90
CA GLY A 612 -15.63 1.38 -18.86
C GLY A 612 -15.96 0.90 -20.28
N GLU A 613 -15.64 -0.35 -20.65
CA GLU A 613 -16.12 -0.92 -21.91
C GLU A 613 -17.65 -1.13 -21.84
N ARG A 614 -18.31 -0.79 -22.94
CA ARG A 614 -19.75 -0.92 -23.14
C ARG A 614 -20.10 -2.36 -23.43
N VAL A 615 -21.14 -2.86 -22.79
CA VAL A 615 -21.72 -4.19 -23.00
C VAL A 615 -23.14 -4.04 -23.53
N GLY A 616 -23.43 -4.72 -24.64
CA GLY A 616 -24.76 -4.88 -25.22
C GLY A 616 -25.12 -6.36 -25.36
N ALA A 617 -26.25 -6.64 -26.00
CA ALA A 617 -26.68 -8.01 -26.25
C ALA A 617 -27.43 -8.17 -27.58
N ILE A 618 -27.35 -9.36 -28.15
CA ILE A 618 -28.24 -9.84 -29.21
C ILE A 618 -28.71 -11.24 -28.86
N SER A 619 -29.95 -11.59 -29.19
CA SER A 619 -30.52 -12.88 -28.82
C SER A 619 -31.30 -13.51 -29.96
N ARG A 620 -31.12 -14.81 -30.17
CA ARG A 620 -31.97 -15.60 -31.06
C ARG A 620 -32.96 -16.41 -30.25
N VAL A 621 -34.24 -16.30 -30.58
CA VAL A 621 -35.29 -17.15 -30.02
C VAL A 621 -35.20 -18.50 -30.71
N LEU A 622 -34.91 -19.55 -29.94
CA LEU A 622 -34.74 -20.90 -30.49
C LEU A 622 -36.05 -21.67 -30.50
N GLU A 623 -36.84 -21.53 -29.44
CA GLU A 623 -38.05 -22.30 -29.21
C GLU A 623 -38.96 -21.55 -28.24
N ILE A 624 -40.27 -21.58 -28.48
CA ILE A 624 -41.31 -21.14 -27.56
C ILE A 624 -42.20 -22.33 -27.27
N ARG A 625 -42.29 -22.74 -26.01
CA ARG A 625 -43.03 -23.93 -25.59
C ARG A 625 -44.10 -23.56 -24.56
N PRO A 626 -45.39 -23.85 -24.81
CA PRO A 626 -46.41 -23.71 -23.78
C PRO A 626 -46.19 -24.73 -22.66
N ILE A 627 -46.23 -24.27 -21.41
CA ILE A 627 -46.11 -25.12 -20.21
C ILE A 627 -47.47 -25.32 -19.55
N SER A 628 -48.32 -24.29 -19.59
CA SER A 628 -49.70 -24.37 -19.11
C SER A 628 -50.62 -23.52 -19.98
N GLN A 629 -51.88 -23.35 -19.56
CA GLN A 629 -52.79 -22.39 -20.18
C GLN A 629 -52.25 -20.95 -20.09
N HIS A 630 -51.48 -20.63 -19.05
CA HIS A 630 -51.08 -19.25 -18.74
C HIS A 630 -49.57 -19.00 -18.79
N LEU A 631 -48.76 -20.02 -19.00
CA LEU A 631 -47.30 -19.92 -19.00
C LEU A 631 -46.68 -20.57 -20.23
N GLU A 632 -45.61 -19.94 -20.71
CA GLU A 632 -44.75 -20.45 -21.76
C GLU A 632 -43.28 -20.32 -21.35
N GLU A 633 -42.46 -21.24 -21.85
CA GLU A 633 -41.01 -21.17 -21.80
C GLU A 633 -40.47 -20.66 -23.13
N VAL A 634 -39.56 -19.70 -23.06
CA VAL A 634 -38.82 -19.19 -24.22
C VAL A 634 -37.37 -19.61 -24.06
N ARG A 635 -36.88 -20.46 -24.97
CA ARG A 635 -35.47 -20.86 -25.02
C ARG A 635 -34.74 -19.90 -25.96
N VAL A 636 -33.71 -19.23 -25.44
CA VAL A 636 -32.98 -18.20 -26.18
C VAL A 636 -31.48 -18.41 -26.11
N GLN A 637 -30.79 -18.12 -27.22
CA GLN A 637 -29.34 -18.03 -27.25
C GLN A 637 -28.94 -16.56 -27.33
N THR A 638 -28.40 -16.03 -26.24
CA THR A 638 -27.94 -14.65 -26.12
C THR A 638 -26.42 -14.58 -26.30
N LEU A 639 -25.96 -13.57 -27.05
CA LEU A 639 -24.56 -13.15 -27.12
C LEU A 639 -24.45 -11.80 -26.40
N GLY A 640 -23.58 -11.74 -25.39
CA GLY A 640 -23.17 -10.47 -24.79
C GLY A 640 -22.01 -9.91 -25.60
N LEU A 641 -22.13 -8.66 -26.04
CA LEU A 641 -21.18 -8.02 -26.95
C LEU A 641 -20.48 -6.86 -26.24
N ARG A 642 -19.16 -6.78 -26.31
CA ARG A 642 -18.38 -5.65 -25.81
C ARG A 642 -18.06 -4.69 -26.95
N GLU A 643 -18.17 -3.38 -26.72
CA GLU A 643 -17.78 -2.33 -27.66
C GLU A 643 -18.38 -2.53 -29.07
N VAL A 644 -19.69 -2.80 -29.12
CA VAL A 644 -20.51 -2.87 -30.34
C VAL A 644 -21.82 -2.13 -30.10
N ASP A 645 -22.13 -1.16 -30.96
CA ASP A 645 -23.48 -0.60 -31.07
C ASP A 645 -24.33 -1.52 -31.93
N VAL A 646 -25.13 -2.37 -31.29
CA VAL A 646 -25.91 -3.39 -32.00
C VAL A 646 -26.93 -2.81 -32.97
N THR A 647 -27.39 -1.57 -32.76
CA THR A 647 -28.38 -0.94 -33.64
C THR A 647 -27.69 -0.32 -34.85
N ALA A 648 -26.59 0.39 -34.64
CA ALA A 648 -25.88 1.05 -35.72
C ALA A 648 -25.03 0.09 -36.57
N GLU A 649 -24.42 -0.92 -35.94
CA GLU A 649 -23.42 -1.78 -36.59
C GLU A 649 -23.99 -3.10 -37.10
N LEU A 650 -25.03 -3.64 -36.45
CA LEU A 650 -25.56 -4.99 -36.78
C LEU A 650 -26.93 -4.96 -37.46
N ALA A 651 -27.64 -3.83 -37.47
CA ALA A 651 -28.93 -3.75 -38.14
C ALA A 651 -28.79 -4.01 -39.64
N GLY A 652 -29.47 -5.05 -40.13
CA GLY A 652 -29.39 -5.49 -41.52
C GLY A 652 -28.11 -6.23 -41.90
N ALA A 653 -27.15 -6.39 -40.98
CA ALA A 653 -25.93 -7.14 -41.22
C ALA A 653 -26.21 -8.66 -41.19
N PRO A 654 -25.66 -9.45 -42.13
CA PRO A 654 -25.78 -10.90 -42.08
C PRO A 654 -24.97 -11.45 -40.90
N LEU A 655 -25.60 -12.29 -40.07
CA LEU A 655 -24.98 -12.92 -38.91
C LEU A 655 -25.00 -14.45 -39.04
N PRO A 656 -23.87 -15.15 -38.82
CA PRO A 656 -23.80 -16.61 -38.92
C PRO A 656 -24.75 -17.30 -37.93
N ALA A 657 -25.60 -18.18 -38.45
CA ALA A 657 -26.59 -18.91 -37.65
C ALA A 657 -25.92 -19.83 -36.61
N GLU A 658 -24.71 -20.31 -36.91
CA GLU A 658 -23.88 -21.20 -36.10
C GLU A 658 -23.57 -20.59 -34.73
N LEU A 659 -23.38 -19.26 -34.65
CA LEU A 659 -23.14 -18.54 -33.39
C LEU A 659 -24.29 -18.76 -32.39
N PHE A 660 -25.50 -18.99 -32.90
CA PHE A 660 -26.71 -19.16 -32.11
C PHE A 660 -27.11 -20.62 -31.84
N ASN A 661 -26.30 -21.60 -32.28
CA ASN A 661 -26.58 -23.02 -32.07
C ASN A 661 -26.55 -23.42 -30.57
N PRO A 662 -27.59 -24.03 -29.98
CA PRO A 662 -27.57 -24.37 -28.54
C PRO A 662 -26.46 -25.35 -28.10
N ALA A 663 -25.75 -25.99 -29.02
CA ALA A 663 -24.63 -26.89 -28.73
C ALA A 663 -23.44 -26.18 -28.02
N PRO A 664 -22.71 -26.88 -27.14
CA PRO A 664 -21.45 -26.38 -26.60
C PRO A 664 -20.46 -26.06 -27.73
N MET A 665 -19.79 -24.92 -27.64
CA MET A 665 -18.74 -24.53 -28.57
C MET A 665 -17.53 -24.00 -27.80
N LYS A 666 -16.33 -24.32 -28.28
CA LYS A 666 -15.09 -23.78 -27.70
C LYS A 666 -14.94 -22.31 -28.10
N PRO A 667 -14.37 -21.44 -27.24
CA PRO A 667 -14.08 -20.05 -27.57
C PRO A 667 -13.30 -19.88 -28.88
N SER A 668 -12.31 -20.74 -29.15
CA SER A 668 -11.52 -20.68 -30.39
C SER A 668 -12.34 -20.97 -31.66
N SER A 669 -13.36 -21.82 -31.58
CA SER A 669 -14.27 -22.09 -32.70
C SER A 669 -15.18 -20.89 -32.97
N ILE A 670 -15.65 -20.23 -31.90
CA ILE A 670 -16.47 -19.01 -32.03
C ILE A 670 -15.65 -17.91 -32.70
N GLN A 671 -14.41 -17.71 -32.28
CA GLN A 671 -13.51 -16.73 -32.89
C GLN A 671 -13.16 -17.06 -34.35
N ALA A 672 -13.09 -18.34 -34.72
CA ALA A 672 -12.90 -18.74 -36.11
C ALA A 672 -14.12 -18.37 -36.98
N ILE A 673 -15.35 -18.58 -36.47
CA ILE A 673 -16.58 -18.17 -37.17
C ILE A 673 -16.61 -16.65 -37.35
N CYS A 674 -16.32 -15.88 -36.29
CA CYS A 674 -16.27 -14.42 -36.41
C CYS A 674 -15.25 -13.97 -37.47
N ARG A 675 -14.01 -14.48 -37.41
CA ARG A 675 -12.96 -14.12 -38.39
C ARG A 675 -13.34 -14.38 -39.84
N ASN A 676 -14.01 -15.49 -40.10
CA ASN A 676 -14.30 -15.92 -41.47
C ASN A 676 -15.60 -15.29 -42.00
N ASP A 677 -16.64 -15.24 -41.16
CA ASP A 677 -18.01 -15.05 -41.62
C ASP A 677 -18.68 -13.78 -41.05
N CYS A 678 -18.12 -13.18 -39.99
CA CYS A 678 -18.58 -11.90 -39.44
C CYS A 678 -17.47 -11.14 -38.69
N PRO A 679 -16.49 -10.54 -39.42
CA PRO A 679 -15.32 -9.92 -38.79
C PRO A 679 -15.67 -8.78 -37.82
N ALA A 680 -16.83 -8.14 -37.99
CA ALA A 680 -17.34 -7.12 -37.07
C ALA A 680 -17.49 -7.63 -35.62
N LEU A 681 -17.63 -8.94 -35.42
CA LEU A 681 -17.75 -9.57 -34.10
C LEU A 681 -16.48 -10.28 -33.62
N GLU A 682 -15.37 -10.19 -34.35
CA GLU A 682 -14.08 -10.73 -33.91
C GLU A 682 -13.64 -10.08 -32.60
N ASP A 683 -13.34 -10.88 -31.58
CA ASP A 683 -12.99 -10.42 -30.23
C ASP A 683 -14.03 -9.55 -29.51
N LYS A 684 -15.23 -9.36 -30.10
CA LYS A 684 -16.32 -8.54 -29.52
C LYS A 684 -17.32 -9.35 -28.72
N ILE A 685 -17.39 -10.66 -28.87
CA ILE A 685 -18.31 -11.49 -28.07
C ILE A 685 -17.69 -11.68 -26.69
N ALA A 686 -18.27 -11.06 -25.66
CA ALA A 686 -17.83 -11.19 -24.28
C ALA A 686 -18.31 -12.52 -23.68
N LEU A 687 -19.58 -12.88 -23.93
CA LEU A 687 -20.16 -14.13 -23.44
C LEU A 687 -21.20 -14.69 -24.39
N ARG A 688 -21.48 -15.97 -24.20
CA ARG A 688 -22.51 -16.72 -24.91
C ARG A 688 -23.34 -17.52 -23.93
N ALA A 689 -24.62 -17.17 -23.81
CA ALA A 689 -25.54 -17.69 -22.80
C ALA A 689 -26.77 -18.35 -23.43
N LEU A 690 -26.98 -19.63 -23.11
CA LEU A 690 -28.21 -20.35 -23.41
C LEU A 690 -29.13 -20.25 -22.18
N ARG A 691 -30.31 -19.67 -22.38
CA ARG A 691 -31.25 -19.33 -21.30
C ARG A 691 -32.62 -19.94 -21.59
N VAL A 692 -33.36 -20.22 -20.53
CA VAL A 692 -34.79 -20.56 -20.57
C VAL A 692 -35.52 -19.56 -19.69
N LEU A 693 -36.44 -18.82 -20.29
CA LEU A 693 -37.20 -17.76 -19.65
C LEU A 693 -38.63 -18.26 -19.45
N LEU A 694 -39.15 -18.16 -18.23
CA LEU A 694 -40.56 -18.42 -17.95
C LEU A 694 -41.32 -17.10 -18.04
N ARG A 695 -42.38 -17.06 -18.85
CA ARG A 695 -43.21 -15.86 -19.00
C ARG A 695 -44.69 -16.19 -19.20
N PRO A 696 -45.60 -15.20 -19.05
CA PRO A 696 -47.02 -15.40 -19.32
C PRO A 696 -47.30 -15.74 -20.79
N ARG A 697 -48.18 -16.70 -21.00
CA ARG A 697 -48.71 -17.13 -22.30
C ARG A 697 -49.92 -16.29 -22.70
N GLU A 698 -50.08 -16.09 -24.01
CA GLU A 698 -51.29 -15.54 -24.63
C GLU A 698 -52.39 -16.61 -24.64
N VAL A 699 -53.52 -16.33 -24.01
CA VAL A 699 -54.70 -17.22 -23.97
C VAL A 699 -55.59 -16.95 -25.17
#